data_AF-A0A7X9CYU0-F1
#
_entry.id   AF-A0A7X9CYU0-F1
#
_cell.length_a   1.000
_cell.length_b   1.000
_cell.length_c   1.000
_cell.angle_alpha   90.00
_cell.angle_beta   90.00
_cell.angle_gamma   90.00
#
_symmetry.space_group_name_H-M   'P 1'
#
loop_
_entity.id
_entity.type
_entity.pdbx_description
1 polymer ?
#
loop_
_entity_poly.entity_id
_entity_poly.type
_entity_poly.pdbx_seq_one_letter_code
_entity_poly.pdbx_strand_id
1 'polypeptide(L)'
;MISNTLLKFAAGQDWYVANEDEYVFGKFNDYCFTAKTDDVLTSFFTSIAGIAPENLIEFTSWLEQTRFPLKLVDYEMTDNFIAIRAKDTAFSGTAKQMETFLELFTDKLKALEVDPGLCVICGLPADELALYVGLYCHFHPDCIDKEGYDFTSIKTKDDSESDKEISEPDELVMLATMDDISADEDNEVAESADDESDERPDKERISALADEFSKDREQFLDDLSRLCAVPSVDGTPEDGAPFGRELKRVLEVFLDIAISMGFKTVNVGNVAGYAEIGEGDEMVAAVCHLDVVPAGSGWNSDPFKLLIEGDKVTARGVNDNKGPCLATLYAMKALKDDADFSPTRRIRLIVGLNEEKGMACMRHYREVEELPVAGFTPDAQFPAIYAEKGIATIALSQKRRESDAISSAQGGAAVNMVPSDVEVTLKGEGEPRTYKGVSAHASTPHLGVNAISRAMEELDRELSEKGLTDSFVAAYRALIGQELDGQSLGLAHSDETGDTTVNAGLLHIDEIEARVMINIRYPVSFDVDTAKERLRNIANAYDVKAEWVSLVEPLHLPKDSHLISTLMDVYNEATGLSGEALAIGGGTYARSLPNVCGFGPSFPGDPDVPHQANEWMSVDSLLAGAAIYREALRRLAD
;
A
#
# COMPACT_ATOMS: atom_id res chain seq x y z
N MET A 1 -4.02 -20.99 -32.69
CA MET A 1 -3.96 -22.26 -31.92
C MET A 1 -2.67 -22.27 -31.12
N ILE A 2 -2.65 -21.52 -30.01
CA ILE A 2 -1.64 -21.73 -28.98
C ILE A 2 -2.11 -23.00 -28.28
N SER A 3 -1.52 -24.13 -28.66
CA SER A 3 -1.71 -25.38 -27.93
C SER A 3 -1.10 -25.16 -26.54
N ASN A 4 -2.00 -25.00 -25.57
CA ASN A 4 -1.74 -24.85 -24.14
C ASN A 4 -0.65 -25.85 -23.70
N THR A 5 0.42 -25.34 -23.08
CA THR A 5 1.57 -26.15 -22.69
C THR A 5 1.17 -27.27 -21.73
N LEU A 6 0.19 -27.04 -20.87
CA LEU A 6 -0.36 -28.03 -19.97
C LEU A 6 -0.97 -29.22 -20.74
N LEU A 7 -1.68 -28.96 -21.85
CA LEU A 7 -2.25 -30.00 -22.71
C LEU A 7 -1.15 -30.79 -23.45
N LYS A 8 -0.02 -30.14 -23.82
CA LYS A 8 1.13 -30.84 -24.42
C LYS A 8 1.84 -31.74 -23.42
N PHE A 9 2.04 -31.27 -22.18
CA PHE A 9 2.57 -32.09 -21.08
C PHE A 9 1.64 -33.28 -20.81
N ALA A 10 0.34 -33.02 -20.65
CA ALA A 10 -0.66 -34.06 -20.39
C ALA A 10 -0.85 -35.05 -21.55
N ALA A 11 -0.55 -34.68 -22.79
CA ALA A 11 -0.54 -35.62 -23.92
C ALA A 11 0.74 -36.47 -24.00
N GLY A 12 1.84 -36.00 -23.39
CA GLY A 12 3.12 -36.73 -23.30
C GLY A 12 3.22 -37.66 -22.08
N GLN A 13 2.31 -37.53 -21.13
CA GLN A 13 2.16 -38.35 -19.93
C GLN A 13 0.78 -39.03 -19.98
N ASP A 14 0.53 -40.17 -19.32
CA ASP A 14 -0.79 -40.83 -19.34
C ASP A 14 -1.81 -40.10 -18.43
N TRP A 15 -2.12 -38.84 -18.73
CA TRP A 15 -3.06 -37.98 -18.00
C TRP A 15 -4.38 -37.83 -18.77
N TYR A 16 -5.50 -37.79 -18.04
CA TYR A 16 -6.83 -37.57 -18.59
C TYR A 16 -7.12 -36.06 -18.71
N VAL A 17 -7.55 -35.62 -19.89
CA VAL A 17 -8.00 -34.24 -20.14
C VAL A 17 -9.51 -34.19 -19.93
N ALA A 18 -10.00 -33.42 -18.95
CA ALA A 18 -11.43 -33.26 -18.71
C ALA A 18 -11.88 -31.90 -19.25
N ASN A 19 -12.49 -31.94 -20.44
CA ASN A 19 -12.98 -30.82 -21.27
C ASN A 19 -11.96 -30.10 -22.16
N GLU A 20 -12.47 -29.56 -23.28
CA GLU A 20 -11.68 -28.97 -24.37
C GLU A 20 -10.92 -27.69 -23.99
N ASP A 21 -11.09 -27.15 -22.78
CA ASP A 21 -10.42 -25.94 -22.31
C ASP A 21 -9.89 -26.12 -20.86
N GLU A 22 -8.57 -26.30 -20.73
CA GLU A 22 -7.71 -25.87 -19.60
C GLU A 22 -7.57 -26.71 -18.30
N TYR A 23 -8.22 -27.88 -18.16
CA TYR A 23 -8.05 -28.77 -16.99
C TYR A 23 -7.53 -30.18 -17.33
N VAL A 24 -6.57 -30.66 -16.55
CA VAL A 24 -6.00 -32.01 -16.69
C VAL A 24 -5.83 -32.72 -15.35
N PHE A 25 -6.02 -34.04 -15.35
CA PHE A 25 -5.99 -34.87 -14.15
C PHE A 25 -5.23 -36.15 -14.45
N GLY A 26 -4.33 -36.56 -13.57
CA GLY A 26 -3.56 -37.77 -13.81
C GLY A 26 -2.72 -38.20 -12.64
N LYS A 27 -1.98 -39.29 -12.85
CA LYS A 27 -1.00 -39.77 -11.87
C LYS A 27 0.40 -39.40 -12.34
N PHE A 28 1.24 -38.99 -11.40
CA PHE A 28 2.67 -38.80 -11.63
C PHE A 28 3.43 -39.37 -10.43
N ASN A 29 4.31 -40.34 -10.68
CA ASN A 29 5.03 -41.08 -9.63
C ASN A 29 4.11 -41.62 -8.51
N ASP A 30 2.97 -42.21 -8.89
CA ASP A 30 1.90 -42.77 -8.03
C ASP A 30 1.01 -41.76 -7.29
N TYR A 31 1.36 -40.47 -7.27
CA TYR A 31 0.53 -39.41 -6.69
C TYR A 31 -0.50 -38.88 -7.69
N CYS A 32 -1.70 -38.57 -7.20
CA CYS A 32 -2.74 -37.98 -8.01
C CYS A 32 -2.57 -36.47 -8.06
N PHE A 33 -2.59 -35.91 -9.26
CA PHE A 33 -2.52 -34.47 -9.47
C PHE A 33 -3.71 -34.00 -10.30
N THR A 34 -4.15 -32.79 -9.96
CA THR A 34 -4.96 -31.96 -10.84
C THR A 34 -4.13 -30.77 -11.24
N ALA A 35 -4.22 -30.37 -12.50
CA ALA A 35 -3.67 -29.10 -12.94
C ALA A 35 -4.70 -28.32 -13.77
N LYS A 36 -4.77 -27.03 -13.51
CA LYS A 36 -5.58 -26.06 -14.24
C LYS A 36 -4.66 -24.95 -14.73
N THR A 37 -4.87 -24.44 -15.94
CA THR A 37 -4.24 -23.18 -16.36
C THR A 37 -5.26 -22.08 -16.58
N ASP A 38 -4.82 -20.83 -16.42
CA ASP A 38 -5.57 -19.61 -16.74
C ASP A 38 -4.57 -18.55 -17.23
N ASP A 39 -4.64 -18.19 -18.52
CA ASP A 39 -3.79 -17.27 -19.31
C ASP A 39 -2.25 -17.39 -19.16
N VAL A 40 -1.70 -17.23 -17.95
CA VAL A 40 -0.26 -17.19 -17.62
C VAL A 40 0.09 -18.00 -16.35
N LEU A 41 -0.91 -18.50 -15.62
CA LEU A 41 -0.74 -19.22 -14.35
C LEU A 41 -1.19 -20.68 -14.50
N THR A 42 -0.46 -21.60 -13.87
CA THR A 42 -0.85 -23.00 -13.71
C THR A 42 -0.97 -23.32 -12.22
N SER A 43 -2.14 -23.81 -11.81
CA SER A 43 -2.40 -24.29 -10.47
C SER A 43 -2.29 -25.81 -10.43
N PHE A 44 -1.44 -26.35 -9.56
CA PHE A 44 -1.30 -27.77 -9.30
C PHE A 44 -1.93 -28.12 -7.95
N PHE A 45 -2.74 -29.16 -7.92
CA PHE A 45 -3.40 -29.65 -6.72
C PHE A 45 -3.03 -31.10 -6.48
N THR A 46 -2.72 -31.45 -5.23
CA THR A 46 -2.46 -32.84 -4.82
C THR A 46 -2.84 -33.06 -3.36
N SER A 47 -3.14 -34.31 -3.03
CA SER A 47 -3.41 -34.73 -1.66
C SER A 47 -2.11 -34.85 -0.88
N ILE A 48 -2.11 -34.30 0.33
CA ILE A 48 -1.06 -34.51 1.34
C ILE A 48 -1.62 -35.17 2.61
N ALA A 49 -2.85 -35.70 2.51
CA ALA A 49 -3.53 -36.36 3.62
C ALA A 49 -2.64 -37.43 4.28
N GLY A 50 -2.59 -37.39 5.61
CA GLY A 50 -1.76 -38.30 6.41
C GLY A 50 -0.34 -37.82 6.67
N ILE A 51 0.05 -36.64 6.18
CA ILE A 51 1.29 -35.98 6.61
C ILE A 51 1.23 -35.65 8.10
N ALA A 52 2.30 -35.96 8.83
CA ALA A 52 2.38 -35.63 10.25
C ALA A 52 2.43 -34.10 10.44
N PRO A 53 1.74 -33.52 11.45
CA PRO A 53 1.73 -32.07 11.67
C PRO A 53 3.11 -31.44 11.79
N GLU A 54 4.06 -32.12 12.43
CA GLU A 54 5.46 -31.71 12.54
C GLU A 54 6.19 -31.64 11.19
N ASN A 55 5.78 -32.48 10.23
CA ASN A 55 6.33 -32.53 8.88
C ASN A 55 5.71 -31.47 7.96
N LEU A 56 4.54 -30.89 8.32
CA LEU A 56 3.95 -29.77 7.58
C LEU A 56 4.85 -28.53 7.62
N ILE A 57 5.46 -28.24 8.78
CA ILE A 57 6.38 -27.09 8.93
C ILE A 57 7.64 -27.30 8.10
N GLU A 58 8.18 -28.52 8.06
CA GLU A 58 9.31 -28.85 7.19
C GLU A 58 8.93 -28.74 5.71
N PHE A 59 7.70 -29.12 5.36
CA PHE A 59 7.20 -29.06 4.00
C PHE A 59 6.99 -27.62 3.50
N THR A 60 6.41 -26.75 4.32
CA THR A 60 6.27 -25.31 3.99
C THR A 60 7.63 -24.62 3.90
N SER A 61 8.52 -24.89 4.86
CA SER A 61 9.90 -24.37 4.81
C SER A 61 10.65 -24.85 3.57
N TRP A 62 10.42 -26.09 3.12
CA TRP A 62 11.00 -26.60 1.88
C TRP A 62 10.43 -25.91 0.64
N LEU A 63 9.11 -25.65 0.59
CA LEU A 63 8.47 -24.91 -0.50
C LEU A 63 9.04 -23.50 -0.66
N GLU A 64 9.31 -22.82 0.45
CA GLU A 64 9.79 -21.43 0.44
C GLU A 64 11.29 -21.31 0.10
N GLN A 65 12.08 -22.31 0.47
CA GLN A 65 13.54 -22.27 0.30
C GLN A 65 14.01 -22.99 -0.98
N THR A 66 13.20 -23.87 -1.54
CA THR A 66 13.58 -24.66 -2.72
C THR A 66 13.41 -23.85 -3.99
N ARG A 67 14.45 -23.84 -4.82
CA ARG A 67 14.37 -23.26 -6.17
C ARG A 67 13.74 -24.26 -7.12
N PHE A 68 12.52 -23.97 -7.55
CA PHE A 68 11.79 -24.77 -8.54
C PHE A 68 12.08 -24.33 -9.97
N PRO A 69 11.95 -25.25 -10.96
CA PRO A 69 12.08 -24.92 -12.38
C PRO A 69 10.91 -24.08 -12.91
N LEU A 70 9.79 -24.01 -12.17
CA LEU A 70 8.69 -23.08 -12.38
C LEU A 70 8.75 -21.98 -11.31
N LYS A 71 8.32 -20.75 -11.63
CA LYS A 71 8.24 -19.67 -10.63
C LYS A 71 6.98 -19.86 -9.79
N LEU A 72 7.15 -20.30 -8.55
CA LEU A 72 6.08 -20.30 -7.55
C LEU A 72 5.62 -18.87 -7.27
N VAL A 73 4.29 -18.67 -7.23
CA VAL A 73 3.62 -17.39 -6.96
C VAL A 73 3.05 -17.42 -5.54
N ASP A 74 2.26 -18.44 -5.23
CA ASP A 74 1.79 -18.77 -3.89
C ASP A 74 1.54 -20.27 -3.75
N TYR A 75 1.17 -20.69 -2.54
CA TYR A 75 0.53 -21.97 -2.29
C TYR A 75 -0.47 -21.84 -1.13
N GLU A 76 -1.55 -22.61 -1.19
CA GLU A 76 -2.53 -22.78 -0.10
C GLU A 76 -2.51 -24.25 0.33
N MET A 77 -2.57 -24.51 1.63
CA MET A 77 -2.46 -25.87 2.16
C MET A 77 -3.45 -26.08 3.31
N THR A 78 -4.00 -27.28 3.37
CA THR A 78 -4.77 -27.81 4.51
C THR A 78 -4.11 -29.08 5.01
N ASP A 79 -4.65 -29.70 6.05
CA ASP A 79 -4.17 -31.00 6.55
C ASP A 79 -4.26 -32.13 5.50
N ASN A 80 -5.03 -31.91 4.44
CA ASN A 80 -5.41 -32.95 3.49
C ASN A 80 -4.97 -32.69 2.05
N PHE A 81 -4.88 -31.44 1.63
CA PHE A 81 -4.51 -31.08 0.25
C PHE A 81 -3.65 -29.82 0.20
N ILE A 82 -2.92 -29.69 -0.89
CA ILE A 82 -2.17 -28.49 -1.24
C ILE A 82 -2.52 -28.03 -2.65
N ALA A 83 -2.67 -26.72 -2.81
CA ALA A 83 -2.83 -26.02 -4.07
C ALA A 83 -1.61 -25.11 -4.28
N ILE A 84 -0.93 -25.25 -5.41
CA ILE A 84 0.31 -24.52 -5.71
C ILE A 84 0.09 -23.72 -6.98
N ARG A 85 0.30 -22.41 -6.90
CA ARG A 85 0.17 -21.50 -8.05
C ARG A 85 1.55 -21.18 -8.60
N ALA A 86 1.80 -21.52 -9.85
CA ALA A 86 3.06 -21.28 -10.53
C ALA A 86 2.85 -20.54 -11.86
N LYS A 87 3.73 -19.59 -12.18
CA LYS A 87 3.68 -18.84 -13.44
C LYS A 87 4.46 -19.58 -14.54
N ASP A 88 3.88 -19.71 -15.73
CA ASP A 88 4.59 -20.25 -16.89
C ASP A 88 5.71 -19.27 -17.32
N THR A 89 6.95 -19.73 -17.36
CA THR A 89 8.08 -18.92 -17.82
C THR A 89 8.17 -19.03 -19.34
N ALA A 90 7.90 -17.94 -20.06
CA ALA A 90 7.56 -17.85 -21.49
C ALA A 90 8.58 -18.36 -22.54
N PHE A 91 9.16 -19.56 -22.41
CA PHE A 91 10.03 -20.17 -23.43
C PHE A 91 9.71 -21.65 -23.66
N SER A 92 10.12 -22.18 -24.82
CA SER A 92 9.79 -23.49 -25.43
C SER A 92 10.15 -24.78 -24.63
N GLY A 93 10.41 -24.68 -23.32
CA GLY A 93 10.78 -25.76 -22.41
C GLY A 93 9.76 -26.09 -21.31
N THR A 94 8.64 -25.37 -21.21
CA THR A 94 7.72 -25.44 -20.06
C THR A 94 7.22 -26.85 -19.73
N ALA A 95 6.89 -27.70 -20.71
CA ALA A 95 6.42 -29.07 -20.41
C ALA A 95 7.46 -29.90 -19.64
N LYS A 96 8.75 -29.71 -19.95
CA LYS A 96 9.85 -30.37 -19.23
C LYS A 96 10.08 -29.74 -17.85
N GLN A 97 9.86 -28.44 -17.70
CA GLN A 97 9.92 -27.77 -16.40
C GLN A 97 8.78 -28.24 -15.47
N MET A 98 7.58 -28.46 -16.01
CA MET A 98 6.45 -29.05 -15.28
C MET A 98 6.78 -30.48 -14.84
N GLU A 99 7.37 -31.30 -15.72
CA GLU A 99 7.82 -32.64 -15.37
C GLU A 99 8.85 -32.61 -14.23
N THR A 100 9.90 -31.79 -14.34
CA THR A 100 10.93 -31.65 -13.29
C THR A 100 10.35 -31.08 -11.98
N PHE A 101 9.36 -30.18 -12.06
CA PHE A 101 8.65 -29.68 -10.89
C PHE A 101 7.91 -30.81 -10.16
N LEU A 102 7.12 -31.60 -10.88
CA LEU A 102 6.37 -32.72 -10.31
C LEU A 102 7.29 -33.85 -9.80
N GLU A 103 8.45 -34.07 -10.43
CA GLU A 103 9.49 -34.97 -9.90
C GLU A 103 9.99 -34.50 -8.54
N LEU A 104 10.47 -33.26 -8.44
CA LEU A 104 10.95 -32.68 -7.17
C LEU A 104 9.87 -32.72 -6.09
N PHE A 105 8.63 -32.43 -6.47
CA PHE A 105 7.50 -32.43 -5.56
C PHE A 105 7.18 -33.82 -5.02
N THR A 106 7.05 -34.80 -5.91
CA THR A 106 6.75 -36.19 -5.52
C THR A 106 7.91 -36.82 -4.73
N ASP A 107 9.16 -36.45 -5.01
CA ASP A 107 10.31 -36.90 -4.22
C ASP A 107 10.29 -36.32 -2.81
N LYS A 108 9.86 -35.05 -2.63
CA LYS A 108 9.65 -34.49 -1.29
C LYS A 108 8.52 -35.19 -0.55
N LEU A 109 7.38 -35.44 -1.20
CA LEU A 109 6.27 -36.17 -0.58
C LEU A 109 6.70 -37.58 -0.12
N LYS A 110 7.49 -38.29 -0.93
CA LYS A 110 8.08 -39.58 -0.55
C LYS A 110 9.04 -39.46 0.63
N ALA A 111 9.88 -38.41 0.66
CA ALA A 111 10.81 -38.18 1.77
C ALA A 111 10.09 -37.87 3.09
N LEU A 112 8.90 -37.28 3.01
CA LEU A 112 8.01 -37.02 4.15
C LEU A 112 7.09 -38.21 4.48
N GLU A 113 7.29 -39.36 3.82
CA GLU A 113 6.52 -40.59 4.00
C GLU A 113 5.00 -40.44 3.77
N VAL A 114 4.59 -39.51 2.90
CA VAL A 114 3.17 -39.34 2.53
C VAL A 114 2.72 -40.53 1.68
N ASP A 115 1.67 -41.24 2.12
CA ASP A 115 1.12 -42.38 1.38
C ASP A 115 0.11 -41.88 0.32
N PRO A 116 0.40 -42.05 -0.99
CA PRO A 116 -0.49 -41.57 -2.06
C PRO A 116 -1.82 -42.34 -2.13
N GLY A 117 -1.94 -43.48 -1.46
CA GLY A 117 -3.14 -44.32 -1.40
C GLY A 117 -4.10 -43.95 -0.27
N LEU A 118 -3.87 -42.87 0.48
CA LEU A 118 -4.79 -42.44 1.53
C LEU A 118 -5.98 -41.68 0.95
N CYS A 119 -7.16 -41.90 1.53
CA CYS A 119 -8.34 -41.11 1.27
C CYS A 119 -8.08 -39.67 1.69
N VAL A 120 -8.26 -38.72 0.77
CA VAL A 120 -8.01 -37.29 1.04
C VAL A 120 -8.86 -36.72 2.17
N ILE A 121 -10.00 -37.36 2.50
CA ILE A 121 -10.94 -36.83 3.50
C ILE A 121 -10.68 -37.41 4.89
N CYS A 122 -10.40 -38.71 4.99
CA CYS A 122 -10.30 -39.39 6.29
C CYS A 122 -8.90 -39.91 6.61
N GLY A 123 -7.94 -39.82 5.68
CA GLY A 123 -6.55 -40.25 5.86
C GLY A 123 -6.37 -41.77 5.98
N LEU A 124 -7.38 -42.58 5.67
CA LEU A 124 -7.28 -44.05 5.69
C LEU A 124 -7.01 -44.61 4.27
N PRO A 125 -6.36 -45.79 4.12
CA PRO A 125 -6.07 -46.36 2.80
C PRO A 125 -7.32 -46.59 1.94
N ALA A 126 -7.29 -46.15 0.69
CA ALA A 126 -8.38 -46.20 -0.28
C ALA A 126 -7.87 -46.44 -1.70
N ASP A 127 -8.61 -47.24 -2.47
CA ASP A 127 -8.22 -47.63 -3.84
C ASP A 127 -9.11 -46.98 -4.93
N GLU A 128 -10.19 -46.27 -4.56
CA GLU A 128 -11.08 -45.63 -5.52
C GLU A 128 -10.59 -44.23 -5.88
N LEU A 129 -10.62 -43.90 -7.18
CA LEU A 129 -10.18 -42.62 -7.76
C LEU A 129 -11.37 -41.84 -8.30
N ALA A 130 -11.53 -40.60 -7.85
CA ALA A 130 -12.56 -39.69 -8.34
C ALA A 130 -12.11 -38.25 -8.22
N LEU A 131 -12.90 -37.37 -8.84
CA LEU A 131 -12.81 -35.94 -8.66
C LEU A 131 -13.70 -35.55 -7.48
N TYR A 132 -13.07 -35.08 -6.41
CA TYR A 132 -13.75 -34.49 -5.28
C TYR A 132 -13.48 -32.99 -5.30
N VAL A 133 -14.49 -32.20 -5.63
CA VAL A 133 -14.39 -30.73 -5.55
C VAL A 133 -13.23 -30.18 -6.40
N GLY A 134 -13.13 -30.68 -7.64
CA GLY A 134 -12.04 -30.33 -8.56
C GLY A 134 -10.69 -30.99 -8.24
N LEU A 135 -10.53 -31.73 -7.13
CA LEU A 135 -9.32 -32.47 -6.79
C LEU A 135 -9.40 -33.94 -7.21
N TYR A 136 -8.45 -34.38 -8.02
CA TYR A 136 -8.24 -35.80 -8.34
C TYR A 136 -7.43 -36.50 -7.25
N CYS A 137 -8.04 -37.45 -6.55
CA CYS A 137 -7.45 -38.11 -5.37
C CYS A 137 -8.07 -39.48 -5.10
N HIS A 138 -7.47 -40.25 -4.18
CA HIS A 138 -8.09 -41.45 -3.63
C HIS A 138 -9.13 -41.09 -2.58
N PHE A 139 -10.22 -41.86 -2.50
CA PHE A 139 -11.29 -41.64 -1.53
C PHE A 139 -12.02 -42.95 -1.19
N HIS A 140 -12.63 -43.02 -0.01
CA HIS A 140 -13.57 -44.11 0.30
C HIS A 140 -14.94 -43.84 -0.32
N PRO A 141 -15.68 -44.88 -0.74
CA PRO A 141 -17.06 -44.74 -1.20
C PRO A 141 -17.93 -43.93 -0.23
N ASP A 142 -17.77 -44.16 1.08
CA ASP A 142 -18.55 -43.50 2.14
C ASP A 142 -18.13 -42.04 2.39
N CYS A 143 -17.05 -41.57 1.75
CA CYS A 143 -16.56 -40.20 1.85
C CYS A 143 -16.94 -39.35 0.63
N ILE A 144 -17.47 -39.93 -0.45
CA ILE A 144 -17.76 -39.21 -1.71
C ILE A 144 -18.88 -38.18 -1.57
N ASP A 145 -19.83 -38.44 -0.67
CA ASP A 145 -21.01 -37.59 -0.43
C ASP A 145 -20.80 -36.59 0.71
N LYS A 146 -19.58 -36.49 1.27
CA LYS A 146 -19.27 -35.50 2.30
C LYS A 146 -19.12 -34.12 1.64
N GLU A 147 -19.58 -33.08 2.32
CA GLU A 147 -19.43 -31.71 1.82
C GLU A 147 -17.95 -31.31 1.87
N GLY A 148 -17.39 -30.96 0.72
CA GLY A 148 -16.06 -30.39 0.58
C GLY A 148 -16.16 -28.95 0.10
N TYR A 149 -15.24 -28.11 0.54
CA TYR A 149 -15.19 -26.71 0.16
C TYR A 149 -14.67 -26.56 -1.27
N ASP A 150 -15.49 -25.98 -2.17
CA ASP A 150 -15.14 -25.78 -3.57
C ASP A 150 -14.36 -24.51 -3.83
N PHE A 151 -13.03 -24.63 -3.70
CA PHE A 151 -12.04 -23.60 -4.02
C PHE A 151 -12.00 -23.21 -5.50
N THR A 152 -12.66 -23.96 -6.39
CA THR A 152 -12.71 -23.65 -7.83
C THR A 152 -13.96 -22.86 -8.24
N SER A 153 -14.95 -22.72 -7.33
CA SER A 153 -16.23 -22.06 -7.61
C SER A 153 -16.29 -20.63 -7.07
N ILE A 154 -15.60 -19.69 -7.72
CA ILE A 154 -15.97 -18.27 -7.61
C ILE A 154 -17.28 -18.11 -8.39
N LYS A 155 -18.42 -18.20 -7.69
CA LYS A 155 -19.74 -17.97 -8.29
C LYS A 155 -19.93 -16.50 -8.62
N THR A 156 -20.11 -16.22 -9.90
CA THR A 156 -20.65 -14.98 -10.45
C THR A 156 -22.09 -14.76 -9.95
N LYS A 157 -22.43 -13.50 -9.68
CA LYS A 157 -23.77 -13.04 -9.26
C LYS A 157 -24.83 -13.39 -10.31
N ASP A 158 -25.76 -14.27 -9.97
CA ASP A 158 -27.23 -14.10 -10.14
C ASP A 158 -27.92 -15.44 -9.82
N ASP A 159 -28.67 -15.46 -8.71
CA ASP A 159 -30.07 -15.90 -8.65
C ASP A 159 -30.49 -16.13 -7.19
N SER A 160 -31.73 -15.76 -6.95
CA SER A 160 -32.42 -15.52 -5.68
C SER A 160 -32.90 -16.78 -4.93
N GLU A 161 -33.07 -16.59 -3.62
CA GLU A 161 -33.97 -17.31 -2.67
C GLU A 161 -33.66 -18.77 -2.28
N SER A 162 -33.25 -19.00 -1.01
CA SER A 162 -34.11 -19.46 0.11
C SER A 162 -33.38 -20.29 1.19
N ASP A 163 -33.56 -19.84 2.45
CA ASP A 163 -33.66 -20.57 3.73
C ASP A 163 -32.54 -21.47 4.33
N LYS A 164 -32.01 -20.97 5.48
CA LYS A 164 -31.74 -21.61 6.80
C LYS A 164 -30.44 -22.42 7.02
N GLU A 165 -29.53 -21.96 7.90
CA GLU A 165 -29.41 -22.23 9.36
C GLU A 165 -28.82 -23.64 9.62
N ILE A 166 -27.63 -23.87 10.22
CA ILE A 166 -27.26 -23.72 11.65
C ILE A 166 -25.75 -24.08 11.88
N SER A 167 -25.07 -23.21 12.65
CA SER A 167 -24.00 -23.35 13.68
C SER A 167 -22.83 -24.36 13.66
N GLU A 168 -21.69 -23.80 14.07
CA GLU A 168 -20.36 -24.30 14.50
C GLU A 168 -20.33 -25.43 15.57
N PRO A 169 -19.13 -25.93 15.95
CA PRO A 169 -18.50 -25.38 17.15
C PRO A 169 -16.97 -25.15 17.08
N ASP A 170 -16.56 -24.12 17.81
CA ASP A 170 -15.20 -23.63 18.11
C ASP A 170 -14.30 -24.54 18.99
N GLU A 171 -13.00 -24.21 18.92
CA GLU A 171 -11.96 -24.11 19.99
C GLU A 171 -11.04 -25.31 20.40
N LEU A 172 -9.70 -25.12 20.30
CA LEU A 172 -8.76 -24.84 21.44
C LEU A 172 -7.22 -24.77 21.09
N VAL A 173 -6.72 -23.54 20.89
CA VAL A 173 -5.58 -22.74 21.46
C VAL A 173 -4.37 -23.33 22.28
N MET A 174 -3.11 -23.02 21.82
CA MET A 174 -1.80 -22.58 22.46
C MET A 174 -0.88 -23.51 23.35
N LEU A 175 0.47 -23.34 23.55
CA LEU A 175 1.44 -22.19 23.63
C LEU A 175 2.97 -22.62 23.57
N ALA A 176 3.91 -21.65 23.57
CA ALA A 176 5.35 -21.56 23.16
C ALA A 176 6.51 -21.99 24.14
N THR A 177 7.81 -21.80 23.74
CA THR A 177 8.93 -21.20 24.56
C THR A 177 10.19 -20.73 23.77
N MET A 178 10.87 -19.69 24.28
CA MET A 178 12.09 -18.95 23.83
C MET A 178 13.44 -19.49 24.39
N ASP A 179 14.57 -19.03 23.81
CA ASP A 179 15.85 -18.51 24.42
C ASP A 179 17.01 -18.64 23.38
N ASP A 180 18.05 -17.80 23.22
CA ASP A 180 18.73 -16.83 24.09
C ASP A 180 19.65 -15.83 23.31
N ILE A 181 20.10 -14.76 23.97
CA ILE A 181 20.74 -13.51 23.48
C ILE A 181 22.30 -13.54 23.52
N SER A 182 23.00 -12.77 22.66
CA SER A 182 24.19 -11.98 23.08
C SER A 182 24.60 -10.87 22.09
N ALA A 183 24.99 -9.73 22.66
CA ALA A 183 25.33 -8.43 22.07
C ALA A 183 26.82 -8.26 21.66
N ASP A 184 27.13 -7.22 20.86
CA ASP A 184 28.16 -6.21 21.19
C ASP A 184 28.07 -4.97 20.26
N GLU A 185 28.42 -3.83 20.84
CA GLU A 185 28.32 -2.44 20.34
C GLU A 185 29.49 -2.04 19.43
N ASP A 186 29.26 -1.16 18.46
CA ASP A 186 30.03 0.09 18.31
C ASP A 186 29.39 1.03 17.26
N ASN A 187 29.51 2.33 17.54
CA ASN A 187 28.74 3.43 16.98
C ASN A 187 29.67 4.31 16.12
N GLU A 188 29.52 4.32 14.79
CA GLU A 188 30.07 5.38 13.93
C GLU A 188 29.08 5.72 12.80
N VAL A 189 28.66 6.99 12.79
CA VAL A 189 27.97 7.64 11.66
C VAL A 189 29.01 7.92 10.59
N ALA A 190 28.96 7.22 9.46
CA ALA A 190 29.73 7.54 8.26
C ALA A 190 28.97 7.09 7.00
N GLU A 191 28.71 8.08 6.14
CA GLU A 191 28.40 8.05 4.70
C GLU A 191 28.00 6.69 4.09
N SER A 192 26.73 6.59 3.69
CA SER A 192 26.21 5.55 2.81
C SER A 192 26.99 5.54 1.48
N ALA A 193 27.92 4.61 1.35
CA ALA A 193 28.51 4.22 0.08
C ALA A 193 27.61 3.17 -0.58
N ASP A 194 27.07 3.54 -1.74
CA ASP A 194 26.71 2.70 -2.88
C ASP A 194 25.98 1.37 -2.59
N ASP A 195 24.65 1.46 -2.45
CA ASP A 195 23.77 0.35 -2.80
C ASP A 195 23.13 0.69 -4.16
N GLU A 196 23.84 0.37 -5.24
CA GLU A 196 23.31 0.37 -6.61
C GLU A 196 22.23 -0.73 -6.69
N SER A 197 21.01 -0.39 -6.27
CA SER A 197 19.82 -1.13 -6.66
C SER A 197 19.39 -0.67 -8.05
N ASP A 198 19.00 -1.62 -8.91
CA ASP A 198 18.45 -1.44 -10.27
C ASP A 198 17.15 -0.58 -10.33
N GLU A 199 16.80 0.12 -9.25
CA GLU A 199 15.56 0.87 -9.06
C GLU A 199 15.75 2.39 -9.11
N ARG A 200 16.98 2.91 -9.09
CA ARG A 200 17.25 4.36 -9.11
C ARG A 200 17.95 4.79 -10.41
N PRO A 201 17.48 5.83 -11.12
CA PRO A 201 18.23 6.37 -12.25
C PRO A 201 19.53 6.99 -11.76
N ASP A 202 20.62 6.71 -12.48
CA ASP A 202 21.92 7.29 -12.14
C ASP A 202 21.91 8.83 -12.27
N LYS A 203 22.86 9.48 -11.59
CA LYS A 203 22.95 10.95 -11.58
C LYS A 203 23.21 11.54 -12.96
N GLU A 204 23.92 10.82 -13.84
CA GLU A 204 24.20 11.30 -15.20
C GLU A 204 22.92 11.33 -16.03
N ARG A 205 22.02 10.35 -15.84
CA ARG A 205 20.71 10.26 -16.49
C ARG A 205 19.78 11.36 -16.01
N ILE A 206 19.72 11.61 -14.71
CA ILE A 206 18.96 12.74 -14.14
C ILE A 206 19.48 14.06 -14.72
N SER A 207 20.80 14.28 -14.71
CA SER A 207 21.41 15.50 -15.26
C SER A 207 21.14 15.65 -16.76
N ALA A 208 21.19 14.56 -17.54
CA ALA A 208 20.89 14.58 -18.96
C ALA A 208 19.43 14.95 -19.28
N LEU A 209 18.47 14.51 -18.45
CA LEU A 209 17.06 14.92 -18.56
C LEU A 209 16.90 16.40 -18.17
N ALA A 210 17.57 16.84 -17.11
CA ALA A 210 17.56 18.23 -16.66
C ALA A 210 18.13 19.20 -17.71
N ASP A 211 19.16 18.76 -18.45
CA ASP A 211 19.83 19.55 -19.48
C ASP A 211 18.90 19.98 -20.62
N GLU A 212 17.79 19.26 -20.85
CA GLU A 212 16.75 19.66 -21.79
C GLU A 212 16.12 21.01 -21.44
N PHE A 213 16.11 21.37 -20.16
CA PHE A 213 15.59 22.64 -19.61
C PHE A 213 16.70 23.59 -19.15
N SER A 214 17.97 23.32 -19.50
CA SER A 214 19.13 24.13 -19.10
C SER A 214 18.98 25.62 -19.42
N LYS A 215 18.33 25.97 -20.54
CA LYS A 215 18.07 27.36 -20.95
C LYS A 215 17.05 28.08 -20.08
N ASP A 216 16.14 27.32 -19.49
CA ASP A 216 15.05 27.81 -18.65
C ASP A 216 15.44 27.84 -17.16
N ARG A 217 16.55 27.19 -16.78
CA ARG A 217 17.01 27.01 -15.39
C ARG A 217 17.06 28.29 -14.56
N GLU A 218 17.61 29.38 -15.09
CA GLU A 218 17.69 30.65 -14.34
C GLU A 218 16.30 31.24 -14.08
N GLN A 219 15.43 31.24 -15.10
CA GLN A 219 14.07 31.75 -14.96
C GLN A 219 13.23 30.86 -14.04
N PHE A 220 13.42 29.54 -14.12
CA PHE A 220 12.78 28.57 -13.23
C PHE A 220 13.09 28.87 -11.77
N LEU A 221 14.36 29.15 -11.44
CA LEU A 221 14.78 29.49 -10.08
C LEU A 221 14.22 30.84 -9.60
N ASP A 222 14.10 31.84 -10.49
CA ASP A 222 13.46 33.11 -10.17
C ASP A 222 11.97 32.92 -9.85
N ASP A 223 11.24 32.19 -10.69
CA ASP A 223 9.82 31.90 -10.50
C ASP A 223 9.56 31.02 -9.26
N LEU A 224 10.44 30.04 -8.99
CA LEU A 224 10.40 29.25 -7.77
C LEU A 224 10.62 30.11 -6.53
N SER A 225 11.58 31.04 -6.59
CA SER A 225 11.84 32.00 -5.52
C SER A 225 10.61 32.87 -5.23
N ARG A 226 9.91 33.33 -6.28
CA ARG A 226 8.66 34.10 -6.16
C ARG A 226 7.54 33.30 -5.48
N LEU A 227 7.38 32.02 -5.82
CA LEU A 227 6.37 31.14 -5.20
C LEU A 227 6.72 30.84 -3.74
N CYS A 228 7.98 30.47 -3.45
CA CYS A 228 8.45 30.16 -2.09
C CYS A 228 8.46 31.38 -1.16
N ALA A 229 8.55 32.59 -1.71
CA ALA A 229 8.44 33.85 -0.96
C ALA A 229 7.05 34.14 -0.38
N VAL A 230 6.03 33.37 -0.76
CA VAL A 230 4.68 33.48 -0.18
C VAL A 230 4.50 32.41 0.90
N PRO A 231 4.30 32.79 2.18
CA PRO A 231 4.03 31.85 3.26
C PRO A 231 2.58 31.36 3.19
N SER A 232 2.29 30.54 2.18
CA SER A 232 0.98 30.00 1.83
C SER A 232 0.52 28.89 2.79
N VAL A 233 0.57 29.17 4.08
CA VAL A 233 0.03 28.29 5.13
C VAL A 233 -1.47 28.56 5.26
N ASP A 234 -2.25 27.50 5.52
CA ASP A 234 -3.68 27.64 5.79
C ASP A 234 -3.94 28.68 6.90
N GLY A 235 -4.77 29.66 6.54
CA GLY A 235 -4.98 30.87 7.32
C GLY A 235 -6.43 31.09 7.74
N THR A 236 -6.67 32.21 8.41
CA THR A 236 -8.03 32.62 8.75
C THR A 236 -8.76 33.08 7.48
N PRO A 237 -9.97 32.58 7.18
CA PRO A 237 -10.75 33.03 6.04
C PRO A 237 -10.99 34.55 6.06
N GLU A 238 -10.82 35.21 4.90
CA GLU A 238 -11.10 36.63 4.69
C GLU A 238 -12.02 36.82 3.47
N ASP A 239 -12.55 38.03 3.28
CA ASP A 239 -13.39 38.35 2.12
C ASP A 239 -12.64 38.12 0.80
N GLY A 240 -13.18 37.23 -0.03
CA GLY A 240 -12.55 36.78 -1.26
C GLY A 240 -11.25 35.97 -1.09
N ALA A 241 -10.91 35.52 0.12
CA ALA A 241 -9.78 34.64 0.40
C ALA A 241 -10.21 33.52 1.38
N PRO A 242 -10.90 32.47 0.89
CA PRO A 242 -11.56 31.47 1.74
C PRO A 242 -10.63 30.66 2.65
N PHE A 243 -9.37 30.51 2.27
CA PHE A 243 -8.34 29.85 3.09
C PHE A 243 -7.31 30.84 3.66
N GLY A 244 -7.59 32.14 3.55
CA GLY A 244 -6.73 33.21 4.02
C GLY A 244 -5.91 33.89 2.93
N ARG A 245 -5.43 35.08 3.27
CA ARG A 245 -4.83 36.04 2.33
C ARG A 245 -3.61 35.52 1.59
N GLU A 246 -2.70 34.82 2.28
CA GLU A 246 -1.46 34.34 1.66
C GLU A 246 -1.71 33.21 0.65
N LEU A 247 -2.76 32.40 0.87
CA LEU A 247 -3.17 31.37 -0.09
C LEU A 247 -3.75 31.96 -1.38
N LYS A 248 -4.59 33.00 -1.24
CA LYS A 248 -5.01 33.78 -2.41
C LYS A 248 -3.81 34.39 -3.14
N ARG A 249 -2.87 34.97 -2.39
CA ARG A 249 -1.68 35.63 -2.95
C ARG A 249 -0.78 34.64 -3.71
N VAL A 250 -0.55 33.43 -3.21
CA VAL A 250 0.28 32.44 -3.94
C VAL A 250 -0.40 32.01 -5.23
N LEU A 251 -1.73 31.88 -5.24
CA LEU A 251 -2.49 31.61 -6.46
C LEU A 251 -2.32 32.74 -7.48
N GLU A 252 -2.44 34.00 -7.04
CA GLU A 252 -2.21 35.17 -7.91
C GLU A 252 -0.79 35.15 -8.51
N VAL A 253 0.24 34.85 -7.70
CA VAL A 253 1.63 34.73 -8.18
C VAL A 253 1.76 33.62 -9.22
N PHE A 254 1.19 32.43 -8.98
CA PHE A 254 1.21 31.32 -9.93
C PHE A 254 0.51 31.68 -11.25
N LEU A 255 -0.70 32.25 -11.18
CA LEU A 255 -1.44 32.64 -12.37
C LEU A 255 -0.72 33.75 -13.15
N ASP A 256 -0.07 34.69 -12.47
CA ASP A 256 0.75 35.73 -13.11
C ASP A 256 1.97 35.13 -13.82
N ILE A 257 2.65 34.14 -13.23
CA ILE A 257 3.75 33.40 -13.88
C ILE A 257 3.23 32.74 -15.16
N ALA A 258 2.13 31.97 -15.06
CA ALA A 258 1.54 31.29 -16.20
C ALA A 258 1.05 32.26 -17.30
N ILE A 259 0.44 33.38 -16.94
CA ILE A 259 0.06 34.44 -17.90
C ILE A 259 1.29 34.98 -18.63
N SER A 260 2.41 35.18 -17.91
CA SER A 260 3.65 35.70 -18.52
C SER A 260 4.27 34.73 -19.55
N MET A 261 4.02 33.42 -19.39
CA MET A 261 4.38 32.37 -20.35
C MET A 261 3.35 32.19 -21.50
N GLY A 262 2.26 32.96 -21.46
CA GLY A 262 1.22 32.97 -22.49
C GLY A 262 0.19 31.85 -22.36
N PHE A 263 0.02 31.26 -21.18
CA PHE A 263 -1.04 30.31 -20.91
C PHE A 263 -2.40 30.99 -20.79
N LYS A 264 -3.46 30.27 -21.15
CA LYS A 264 -4.82 30.61 -20.70
C LYS A 264 -4.92 30.22 -19.23
N THR A 265 -5.32 31.15 -18.38
CA THR A 265 -5.44 30.90 -16.94
C THR A 265 -6.84 31.19 -16.43
N VAL A 266 -7.23 30.46 -15.38
CA VAL A 266 -8.52 30.65 -14.70
C VAL A 266 -8.31 30.58 -13.19
N ASN A 267 -8.93 31.51 -12.48
CA ASN A 267 -9.08 31.48 -11.04
C ASN A 267 -10.45 30.89 -10.70
N VAL A 268 -10.46 29.82 -9.91
CA VAL A 268 -11.65 29.10 -9.49
C VAL A 268 -11.93 29.46 -8.03
N GLY A 269 -12.73 30.52 -7.84
CA GLY A 269 -13.26 30.92 -6.53
C GLY A 269 -12.22 31.37 -5.48
N ASN A 270 -10.98 31.67 -5.88
CA ASN A 270 -9.82 31.87 -5.00
C ASN A 270 -9.51 30.67 -4.09
N VAL A 271 -9.92 29.46 -4.50
CA VAL A 271 -9.64 28.20 -3.79
C VAL A 271 -8.81 27.25 -4.65
N ALA A 272 -8.88 27.41 -5.97
CA ALA A 272 -8.06 26.71 -6.94
C ALA A 272 -7.84 27.61 -8.17
N GLY A 273 -6.99 27.18 -9.09
CA GLY A 273 -6.88 27.78 -10.41
C GLY A 273 -6.20 26.82 -11.38
N TYR A 274 -6.05 27.23 -12.62
CA TYR A 274 -5.33 26.42 -13.59
C TYR A 274 -4.70 27.23 -14.72
N ALA A 275 -3.67 26.64 -15.34
CA ALA A 275 -3.11 27.03 -16.63
C ALA A 275 -3.48 25.96 -17.68
N GLU A 276 -3.80 26.38 -18.90
CA GLU A 276 -4.31 25.50 -19.96
C GLU A 276 -3.66 25.78 -21.33
N ILE A 277 -3.44 24.71 -22.11
CA ILE A 277 -3.06 24.73 -23.53
C ILE A 277 -3.85 23.71 -24.34
N GLY A 278 -3.75 23.81 -25.67
CA GLY A 278 -4.42 22.92 -26.60
C GLY A 278 -5.89 23.27 -26.83
N GLU A 279 -6.52 22.51 -27.72
CA GLU A 279 -7.94 22.57 -28.04
C GLU A 279 -8.48 21.14 -28.04
N GLY A 280 -9.79 20.97 -27.85
CA GLY A 280 -10.41 19.64 -27.80
C GLY A 280 -11.56 19.57 -26.80
N ASP A 281 -12.41 18.56 -26.93
CA ASP A 281 -13.57 18.37 -26.05
C ASP A 281 -13.18 17.75 -24.70
N GLU A 282 -12.11 16.95 -24.67
CA GLU A 282 -11.56 16.30 -23.47
C GLU A 282 -10.32 17.03 -22.95
N MET A 283 -9.95 16.74 -21.69
CA MET A 283 -8.80 17.35 -21.02
C MET A 283 -8.01 16.32 -20.20
N VAL A 284 -6.68 16.36 -20.31
CA VAL A 284 -5.75 15.66 -19.42
C VAL A 284 -5.10 16.65 -18.45
N ALA A 285 -4.84 16.21 -17.22
CA ALA A 285 -4.39 17.11 -16.17
C ALA A 285 -3.11 16.65 -15.46
N ALA A 286 -2.32 17.63 -15.06
CA ALA A 286 -1.49 17.51 -13.87
C ALA A 286 -2.15 18.28 -12.72
N VAL A 287 -2.13 17.73 -11.51
CA VAL A 287 -2.80 18.30 -10.33
C VAL A 287 -1.77 18.56 -9.24
N CYS A 288 -1.63 19.81 -8.82
CA CYS A 288 -0.67 20.25 -7.81
C CYS A 288 -1.36 21.08 -6.72
N HIS A 289 -0.64 21.39 -5.65
CA HIS A 289 -1.09 22.37 -4.67
C HIS A 289 -0.01 23.42 -4.39
N LEU A 290 -0.45 24.56 -3.86
CA LEU A 290 0.41 25.69 -3.51
C LEU A 290 0.36 26.03 -2.02
N ASP A 291 -0.58 25.44 -1.27
CA ASP A 291 -0.54 25.48 0.18
C ASP A 291 0.60 24.64 0.74
N VAL A 292 1.11 25.04 1.89
CA VAL A 292 2.22 24.39 2.58
C VAL A 292 1.93 24.25 4.06
N VAL A 293 2.47 23.21 4.70
CA VAL A 293 2.47 23.13 6.17
C VAL A 293 3.26 24.28 6.83
N PRO A 294 2.94 24.64 8.09
CA PRO A 294 3.76 25.56 8.87
C PRO A 294 5.25 25.19 8.86
N ALA A 295 6.13 26.19 8.84
CA ALA A 295 7.58 25.94 8.84
C ALA A 295 8.08 25.30 10.15
N GLY A 296 7.44 25.60 11.28
CA GLY A 296 7.89 25.12 12.59
C GLY A 296 9.25 25.72 13.01
N SER A 297 9.99 25.00 13.85
CA SER A 297 11.32 25.36 14.33
C SER A 297 12.41 24.49 13.70
N GLY A 298 13.68 24.90 13.79
CA GLY A 298 14.83 24.08 13.35
C GLY A 298 15.37 24.42 11.95
N TRP A 299 14.89 25.50 11.34
CA TRP A 299 15.43 26.00 10.08
C TRP A 299 16.77 26.72 10.27
N ASN A 300 17.72 26.42 9.38
CA ASN A 300 19.03 27.07 9.32
C ASN A 300 19.01 28.37 8.50
N SER A 301 17.96 28.57 7.71
CA SER A 301 17.70 29.74 6.86
C SER A 301 16.26 30.22 7.04
N ASP A 302 15.90 31.34 6.40
CA ASP A 302 14.50 31.76 6.34
C ASP A 302 13.69 30.76 5.48
N PRO A 303 12.66 30.10 6.04
CA PRO A 303 11.88 29.08 5.32
C PRO A 303 11.18 29.60 4.07
N PHE A 304 10.88 30.90 4.00
CA PHE A 304 10.20 31.53 2.87
C PHE A 304 11.15 32.37 2.02
N LYS A 305 12.43 32.03 2.01
CA LYS A 305 13.43 32.59 1.10
C LYS A 305 14.22 31.47 0.46
N LEU A 306 14.13 31.36 -0.87
CA LEU A 306 14.86 30.32 -1.61
C LEU A 306 16.37 30.49 -1.42
N LEU A 307 16.99 29.50 -0.79
CA LEU A 307 18.44 29.38 -0.68
C LEU A 307 18.92 28.44 -1.77
N ILE A 308 19.86 28.91 -2.60
CA ILE A 308 20.44 28.15 -3.71
C ILE A 308 21.91 27.87 -3.38
N GLU A 309 22.27 26.59 -3.26
CA GLU A 309 23.61 26.11 -2.96
C GLU A 309 24.02 25.05 -3.98
N GLY A 310 24.57 25.51 -5.11
CA GLY A 310 24.92 24.63 -6.23
C GLY A 310 23.65 24.08 -6.91
N ASP A 311 23.46 22.77 -6.83
CA ASP A 311 22.26 22.08 -7.33
C ASP A 311 21.17 21.95 -6.25
N LYS A 312 21.47 22.25 -4.99
CA LYS A 312 20.50 22.15 -3.90
C LYS A 312 19.73 23.46 -3.75
N VAL A 313 18.39 23.38 -3.74
CA VAL A 313 17.49 24.47 -3.35
C VAL A 313 16.79 24.14 -2.05
N THR A 314 16.78 25.08 -1.10
CA THR A 314 16.16 24.91 0.24
C THR A 314 15.16 26.03 0.49
N ALA A 315 13.90 25.66 0.74
CA ALA A 315 12.79 26.52 1.16
C ALA A 315 11.57 25.65 1.47
N ARG A 316 10.60 26.17 2.24
CA ARG A 316 9.32 25.47 2.45
C ARG A 316 8.54 25.42 1.14
N GLY A 317 8.14 24.20 0.77
CA GLY A 317 7.37 23.89 -0.42
C GLY A 317 8.18 23.71 -1.69
N VAL A 318 9.52 23.67 -1.58
CA VAL A 318 10.38 23.43 -2.73
C VAL A 318 10.28 21.99 -3.25
N ASN A 319 10.04 21.04 -2.35
CA ASN A 319 9.75 19.65 -2.67
C ASN A 319 8.23 19.42 -2.74
N ASP A 320 7.49 19.93 -1.75
CA ASP A 320 6.05 19.67 -1.58
C ASP A 320 5.23 20.97 -1.45
N ASN A 321 4.62 21.51 -2.51
CA ASN A 321 4.60 21.03 -3.90
C ASN A 321 4.87 22.14 -4.93
N LYS A 322 5.44 23.28 -4.51
CA LYS A 322 5.66 24.44 -5.41
C LYS A 322 6.72 24.17 -6.48
N GLY A 323 7.80 23.46 -6.13
CA GLY A 323 8.84 23.07 -7.09
C GLY A 323 8.28 22.16 -8.20
N PRO A 324 7.64 21.03 -7.86
CA PRO A 324 7.04 20.12 -8.84
C PRO A 324 5.90 20.74 -9.65
N CYS A 325 5.08 21.58 -9.01
CA CYS A 325 4.08 22.39 -9.70
C CYS A 325 4.73 23.28 -10.77
N LEU A 326 5.82 23.96 -10.44
CA LEU A 326 6.52 24.81 -11.40
C LEU A 326 7.20 23.97 -12.49
N ALA A 327 7.82 22.83 -12.15
CA ALA A 327 8.44 21.93 -13.12
C ALA A 327 7.42 21.48 -14.18
N THR A 328 6.20 21.17 -13.74
CA THR A 328 5.07 20.83 -14.60
C THR A 328 4.62 22.00 -15.48
N LEU A 329 4.59 23.22 -14.95
CA LEU A 329 4.28 24.41 -15.76
C LEU A 329 5.32 24.63 -16.87
N TYR A 330 6.60 24.40 -16.58
CA TYR A 330 7.68 24.46 -17.57
C TYR A 330 7.60 23.32 -18.60
N ALA A 331 7.21 22.12 -18.17
CA ALA A 331 6.93 21.01 -19.08
C ALA A 331 5.82 21.37 -20.08
N MET A 332 4.71 21.95 -19.60
CA MET A 332 3.64 22.47 -20.46
C MET A 332 4.12 23.60 -21.36
N LYS A 333 5.02 24.46 -20.88
CA LYS A 333 5.58 25.56 -21.70
C LYS A 333 6.39 24.99 -22.85
N ALA A 334 7.21 23.98 -22.61
CA ALA A 334 7.97 23.30 -23.65
C ALA A 334 7.05 22.67 -24.71
N LEU A 335 5.94 22.03 -24.31
CA LEU A 335 4.93 21.54 -25.25
C LEU A 335 4.26 22.66 -26.06
N LYS A 336 3.92 23.77 -25.40
CA LYS A 336 3.29 24.92 -26.05
C LYS A 336 4.22 25.59 -27.07
N ASP A 337 5.52 25.59 -26.80
CA ASP A 337 6.54 26.19 -27.67
C ASP A 337 6.99 25.23 -28.79
N ASP A 338 6.60 23.95 -28.73
CA ASP A 338 6.85 22.95 -29.77
C ASP A 338 5.88 23.13 -30.94
N ALA A 339 6.42 23.51 -32.10
CA ALA A 339 5.63 23.76 -33.31
C ALA A 339 5.06 22.48 -33.93
N ASP A 340 5.61 21.31 -33.61
CA ASP A 340 5.16 20.01 -34.12
C ASP A 340 4.13 19.36 -33.20
N PHE A 341 3.88 19.94 -32.02
CA PHE A 341 2.90 19.44 -31.07
C PHE A 341 1.49 19.98 -31.36
N SER A 342 0.56 19.07 -31.66
CA SER A 342 -0.84 19.38 -31.96
C SER A 342 -1.75 18.36 -31.25
N PRO A 343 -1.99 18.53 -29.93
CA PRO A 343 -2.73 17.56 -29.14
C PRO A 343 -4.21 17.47 -29.57
N THR A 344 -4.83 16.32 -29.35
CA THR A 344 -6.28 16.13 -29.56
C THR A 344 -7.09 16.48 -28.32
N ARG A 345 -6.45 16.48 -27.15
CA ARG A 345 -7.02 16.88 -25.86
C ARG A 345 -6.37 18.17 -25.34
N ARG A 346 -7.13 18.93 -24.55
CA ARG A 346 -6.56 20.05 -23.78
C ARG A 346 -5.65 19.52 -22.68
N ILE A 347 -4.63 20.30 -22.31
CA ILE A 347 -3.74 19.99 -21.18
C ILE A 347 -3.91 21.08 -20.14
N ARG A 348 -4.18 20.67 -18.89
CA ARG A 348 -4.40 21.57 -17.77
C ARG A 348 -3.45 21.27 -16.60
N LEU A 349 -2.76 22.28 -16.09
CA LEU A 349 -2.15 22.23 -14.76
C LEU A 349 -3.12 22.86 -13.77
N ILE A 350 -3.71 22.03 -12.93
CA ILE A 350 -4.66 22.43 -11.89
C ILE A 350 -3.89 22.64 -10.59
N VAL A 351 -4.11 23.77 -9.93
CA VAL A 351 -3.51 24.08 -8.62
C VAL A 351 -4.59 24.29 -7.56
N GLY A 352 -4.47 23.59 -6.43
CA GLY A 352 -5.29 23.81 -5.24
C GLY A 352 -4.56 24.55 -4.12
N LEU A 353 -5.34 24.98 -3.12
CA LEU A 353 -4.87 25.82 -2.02
C LEU A 353 -5.22 25.25 -0.62
N ASN A 354 -5.48 23.96 -0.50
CA ASN A 354 -5.91 23.36 0.76
C ASN A 354 -5.68 21.86 0.84
N GLU A 355 -4.66 21.34 0.15
CA GLU A 355 -4.31 19.92 0.23
C GLU A 355 -4.02 19.51 1.67
N GLU A 356 -3.12 20.26 2.33
CA GLU A 356 -2.42 19.94 3.57
C GLU A 356 -3.32 19.91 4.82
N LYS A 357 -4.60 20.25 4.63
CA LYS A 357 -5.62 20.30 5.68
C LYS A 357 -6.86 19.46 5.39
N GLY A 358 -7.11 19.05 4.14
CA GLY A 358 -8.28 18.23 3.81
C GLY A 358 -8.96 18.51 2.46
N MET A 359 -8.22 19.06 1.50
CA MET A 359 -8.55 19.15 0.07
C MET A 359 -9.89 19.86 -0.26
N ALA A 360 -10.29 20.85 0.54
CA ALA A 360 -11.54 21.58 0.32
C ALA A 360 -11.57 22.33 -1.02
N CYS A 361 -10.40 22.76 -1.50
CA CYS A 361 -10.18 23.36 -2.81
C CYS A 361 -10.67 22.47 -3.95
N MET A 362 -10.30 21.20 -3.96
CA MET A 362 -10.67 20.26 -5.02
C MET A 362 -12.12 19.80 -4.92
N ARG A 363 -12.70 19.77 -3.71
CA ARG A 363 -14.16 19.59 -3.58
C ARG A 363 -14.93 20.66 -4.36
N HIS A 364 -14.54 21.93 -4.21
CA HIS A 364 -15.15 23.02 -4.96
C HIS A 364 -14.87 22.90 -6.47
N TYR A 365 -13.63 22.60 -6.85
CA TYR A 365 -13.26 22.41 -8.26
C TYR A 365 -14.16 21.39 -8.96
N ARG A 366 -14.39 20.22 -8.34
CA ARG A 366 -15.25 19.16 -8.90
C ARG A 366 -16.70 19.59 -9.13
N GLU A 367 -17.18 20.60 -8.41
CA GLU A 367 -18.57 21.07 -8.52
C GLU A 367 -18.75 22.07 -9.67
N VAL A 368 -17.70 22.79 -10.06
CA VAL A 368 -17.80 23.96 -10.96
C VAL A 368 -16.95 23.88 -12.22
N GLU A 369 -15.99 22.95 -12.28
CA GLU A 369 -15.08 22.76 -13.41
C GLU A 369 -15.18 21.35 -14.02
N GLU A 370 -14.63 21.22 -15.22
CA GLU A 370 -14.46 19.94 -15.91
C GLU A 370 -13.43 19.03 -15.23
N LEU A 371 -13.70 17.72 -15.21
CA LEU A 371 -12.80 16.71 -14.66
C LEU A 371 -11.90 16.11 -15.74
N PRO A 372 -10.64 15.75 -15.42
CA PRO A 372 -9.75 15.15 -16.40
C PRO A 372 -10.18 13.73 -16.79
N VAL A 373 -9.99 13.37 -18.06
CA VAL A 373 -10.16 11.99 -18.53
C VAL A 373 -8.98 11.09 -18.12
N ALA A 374 -7.80 11.70 -17.93
CA ALA A 374 -6.59 11.07 -17.41
C ALA A 374 -5.70 12.15 -16.81
N GLY A 375 -4.93 11.82 -15.77
CA GLY A 375 -4.00 12.77 -15.18
C GLY A 375 -3.11 12.18 -14.12
N PHE A 376 -2.22 13.01 -13.60
CA PHE A 376 -1.33 12.63 -12.51
C PHE A 376 -1.12 13.80 -11.55
N THR A 377 -0.65 13.50 -10.35
CA THR A 377 -0.13 14.50 -9.42
C THR A 377 1.38 14.32 -9.30
N PRO A 378 2.18 15.38 -9.54
CA PRO A 378 3.60 15.38 -9.24
C PRO A 378 3.81 15.70 -7.76
N ASP A 379 3.10 14.99 -6.89
CA ASP A 379 3.06 15.14 -5.44
C ASP A 379 3.20 13.75 -4.77
N ALA A 380 4.18 13.01 -5.24
CA ALA A 380 4.33 11.58 -5.04
C ALA A 380 5.80 11.16 -5.27
N GLN A 381 6.01 9.86 -5.37
CA GLN A 381 7.27 9.29 -5.83
C GLN A 381 7.11 8.78 -7.27
N PHE A 382 8.22 8.67 -7.98
CA PHE A 382 8.32 7.85 -9.17
C PHE A 382 8.67 6.41 -8.79
N PRO A 383 8.29 5.39 -9.59
CA PRO A 383 7.42 5.44 -10.77
C PRO A 383 5.93 5.68 -10.42
N ALA A 384 5.01 5.49 -11.37
CA ALA A 384 3.58 5.79 -11.16
C ALA A 384 2.95 4.97 -10.02
N ILE A 385 2.10 5.62 -9.23
CA ILE A 385 1.38 5.03 -8.10
C ILE A 385 -0.04 4.69 -8.57
N TYR A 386 -0.27 3.42 -8.92
CA TYR A 386 -1.57 2.96 -9.42
C TYR A 386 -2.61 2.77 -8.31
N ALA A 387 -2.15 2.57 -7.07
CA ALA A 387 -3.04 2.33 -5.94
C ALA A 387 -2.55 2.99 -4.66
N GLU A 388 -3.50 3.45 -3.88
CA GLU A 388 -3.30 3.96 -2.54
C GLU A 388 -4.31 3.33 -1.59
N LYS A 389 -3.83 2.65 -0.54
CA LYS A 389 -4.68 1.94 0.43
C LYS A 389 -5.72 2.85 1.06
N GLY A 390 -6.88 2.31 1.40
CA GLY A 390 -7.86 3.05 2.17
C GLY A 390 -7.31 3.38 3.56
N ILE A 391 -7.81 4.46 4.18
CA ILE A 391 -7.38 4.90 5.50
C ILE A 391 -8.60 4.94 6.40
N ALA A 392 -8.53 4.34 7.57
CA ALA A 392 -9.56 4.54 8.58
C ALA A 392 -8.96 4.83 9.95
N THR A 393 -9.70 5.60 10.74
CA THR A 393 -9.42 5.81 12.15
C THR A 393 -10.54 5.21 12.96
N ILE A 394 -10.20 4.32 13.89
CA ILE A 394 -11.15 3.64 14.74
C ILE A 394 -10.81 4.00 16.19
N ALA A 395 -11.81 4.34 16.99
CA ALA A 395 -11.67 4.50 18.43
C ALA A 395 -12.20 3.25 19.14
N LEU A 396 -11.35 2.64 19.96
CA LEU A 396 -11.75 1.61 20.92
C LEU A 396 -11.84 2.26 22.29
N SER A 397 -13.00 2.15 22.92
CA SER A 397 -13.30 2.81 24.21
C SER A 397 -13.93 1.83 25.20
N GLN A 398 -13.52 1.92 26.46
CA GLN A 398 -14.02 1.08 27.53
C GLN A 398 -14.26 1.92 28.79
N LYS A 399 -15.37 1.69 29.48
CA LYS A 399 -15.64 2.33 30.77
C LYS A 399 -14.72 1.77 31.85
N ARG A 400 -14.22 2.64 32.71
CA ARG A 400 -13.30 2.26 33.78
C ARG A 400 -14.04 1.63 34.96
N ARG A 401 -13.37 0.67 35.58
CA ARG A 401 -13.84 -0.06 36.76
C ARG A 401 -13.07 0.43 37.99
N GLU A 402 -13.70 0.36 39.15
CA GLU A 402 -13.03 0.71 40.42
C GLU A 402 -11.78 -0.15 40.66
N SER A 403 -11.81 -1.42 40.22
CA SER A 403 -10.72 -2.39 40.32
C SER A 403 -9.56 -2.15 39.37
N ASP A 404 -9.70 -1.29 38.35
CA ASP A 404 -8.66 -1.08 37.36
C ASP A 404 -7.43 -0.41 37.98
N ALA A 405 -6.25 -0.94 37.74
CA ALA A 405 -5.03 -0.50 38.39
C ALA A 405 -4.46 0.83 37.86
N ILE A 406 -4.72 1.18 36.60
CA ILE A 406 -4.26 2.45 36.02
C ILE A 406 -5.16 3.60 36.46
N SER A 407 -4.58 4.68 36.99
CA SER A 407 -5.29 5.92 37.31
C SER A 407 -5.39 6.86 36.10
N SER A 408 -4.30 7.00 35.34
CA SER A 408 -4.28 7.80 34.12
C SER A 408 -3.20 7.33 33.15
N ALA A 409 -3.43 7.52 31.86
CA ALA A 409 -2.41 7.33 30.84
C ALA A 409 -2.60 8.30 29.66
N GLN A 410 -1.50 8.77 29.09
CA GLN A 410 -1.50 9.61 27.90
C GLN A 410 -0.32 9.20 27.02
N GLY A 411 -0.58 8.91 25.74
CA GLY A 411 0.48 8.53 24.81
C GLY A 411 0.12 8.87 23.37
N GLY A 412 1.16 9.09 22.57
CA GLY A 412 1.04 9.45 21.16
C GLY A 412 0.75 10.94 20.92
N ALA A 413 1.33 11.45 19.83
CA ALA A 413 1.15 12.84 19.39
C ALA A 413 0.10 12.97 18.26
N ALA A 414 -0.02 11.95 17.41
CA ALA A 414 -0.96 11.91 16.30
C ALA A 414 -1.32 10.46 15.95
N VAL A 415 -2.55 10.23 15.51
CA VAL A 415 -3.05 8.86 15.23
C VAL A 415 -2.34 8.19 14.06
N ASN A 416 -1.81 8.98 13.12
CA ASN A 416 -1.04 8.53 11.96
C ASN A 416 0.47 8.34 12.24
N MET A 417 0.91 8.40 13.49
CA MET A 417 2.28 8.11 13.89
C MET A 417 2.34 6.98 14.91
N VAL A 418 3.36 6.13 14.81
CA VAL A 418 3.72 5.19 15.86
C VAL A 418 4.23 5.99 17.06
N PRO A 419 3.66 5.82 18.27
CA PRO A 419 4.08 6.59 19.44
C PRO A 419 5.50 6.26 19.92
N SER A 420 6.34 7.28 20.06
CA SER A 420 7.66 7.18 20.71
C SER A 420 7.58 7.07 22.23
N ASP A 421 6.46 7.46 22.83
CA ASP A 421 6.29 7.40 24.27
C ASP A 421 4.82 7.37 24.70
N VAL A 422 4.63 6.87 25.92
CA VAL A 422 3.38 6.91 26.68
C VAL A 422 3.72 7.06 28.15
N GLU A 423 2.97 7.91 28.84
CA GLU A 423 3.03 8.07 30.29
C GLU A 423 1.83 7.35 30.93
N VAL A 424 2.11 6.54 31.96
CA VAL A 424 1.09 5.77 32.69
C VAL A 424 1.29 5.96 34.18
N THR A 425 0.22 6.24 34.92
CA THR A 425 0.21 6.33 36.38
C THR A 425 -0.67 5.22 36.93
N LEU A 426 -0.16 4.49 37.94
CA LEU A 426 -0.93 3.47 38.65
C LEU A 426 -1.60 4.06 39.89
N LYS A 427 -2.75 3.52 40.28
CA LYS A 427 -3.42 3.88 41.53
C LYS A 427 -2.51 3.59 42.73
N GLY A 428 -2.37 4.59 43.60
CA GLY A 428 -1.50 4.52 44.76
C GLY A 428 -0.04 4.88 44.48
N GLU A 429 0.34 5.09 43.23
CA GLU A 429 1.62 5.69 42.83
C GLU A 429 1.41 7.18 42.52
N GLY A 430 2.35 8.02 42.95
CA GLY A 430 2.27 9.48 42.79
C GLY A 430 2.99 10.03 41.56
N GLU A 431 3.89 9.25 40.97
CA GLU A 431 4.72 9.67 39.83
C GLU A 431 4.37 8.85 38.58
N PRO A 432 4.22 9.50 37.41
CA PRO A 432 3.97 8.80 36.15
C PRO A 432 5.20 8.02 35.71
N ARG A 433 4.97 6.90 35.04
CA ARG A 433 6.00 6.06 34.41
C ARG A 433 5.98 6.31 32.90
N THR A 434 7.14 6.55 32.32
CA THR A 434 7.28 6.75 30.88
C THR A 434 7.81 5.48 30.22
N TYR A 435 7.07 4.98 29.24
CA TYR A 435 7.53 3.90 28.35
C TYR A 435 8.00 4.53 27.05
N LYS A 436 9.07 3.97 26.47
CA LYS A 436 9.68 4.50 25.24
C LYS A 436 9.57 3.51 24.09
N GLY A 437 9.44 4.08 22.91
CA GLY A 437 9.34 3.41 21.62
C GLY A 437 10.14 4.17 20.57
N VAL A 438 9.87 3.86 19.31
CA VAL A 438 10.51 4.46 18.13
C VAL A 438 9.41 4.90 17.19
N SER A 439 9.37 6.18 16.84
CA SER A 439 8.37 6.72 15.92
C SER A 439 8.57 6.22 14.50
N ALA A 440 7.46 5.99 13.80
CA ALA A 440 7.39 5.69 12.38
C ALA A 440 6.02 6.16 11.84
N HIS A 441 5.85 6.19 10.52
CA HIS A 441 4.55 6.50 9.93
C HIS A 441 3.57 5.31 10.11
N ALA A 442 2.29 5.59 10.34
CA ALA A 442 1.29 4.54 10.57
C ALA A 442 1.06 3.59 9.39
N SER A 443 1.49 3.94 8.18
CA SER A 443 1.46 3.02 7.03
C SER A 443 2.60 1.99 7.04
N THR A 444 3.67 2.26 7.77
CA THR A 444 4.87 1.41 7.89
C THR A 444 5.21 1.17 9.37
N PRO A 445 4.26 0.68 10.18
CA PRO A 445 4.44 0.61 11.63
C PRO A 445 5.56 -0.37 12.04
N HIS A 446 5.95 -1.30 11.16
CA HIS A 446 7.05 -2.25 11.36
C HIS A 446 8.43 -1.58 11.43
N LEU A 447 8.57 -0.34 10.94
CA LEU A 447 9.81 0.44 11.08
C LEU A 447 9.95 1.10 12.46
N GLY A 448 8.86 1.13 13.24
CA GLY A 448 8.80 1.72 14.56
C GLY A 448 8.71 0.68 15.67
N VAL A 449 8.62 1.18 16.90
CA VAL A 449 8.35 0.38 18.10
C VAL A 449 7.27 1.10 18.88
N ASN A 450 6.06 0.54 18.94
CA ASN A 450 4.91 1.23 19.53
C ASN A 450 4.99 1.27 21.07
N ALA A 451 5.22 2.47 21.63
CA ALA A 451 5.34 2.64 23.08
C ALA A 451 4.07 2.25 23.85
N ILE A 452 2.88 2.44 23.26
CA ILE A 452 1.60 2.04 23.88
C ILE A 452 1.53 0.53 23.99
N SER A 453 1.74 -0.20 22.90
CA SER A 453 1.68 -1.67 22.92
C SER A 453 2.71 -2.29 23.87
N ARG A 454 3.91 -1.73 23.93
CA ARG A 454 4.94 -2.14 24.90
C ARG A 454 4.51 -1.90 26.34
N ALA A 455 3.97 -0.72 26.64
CA ALA A 455 3.47 -0.41 27.97
C ALA A 455 2.37 -1.39 28.39
N MET A 456 1.42 -1.70 27.50
CA MET A 456 0.32 -2.62 27.79
C MET A 456 0.82 -4.04 28.09
N GLU A 457 1.83 -4.53 27.37
CA GLU A 457 2.45 -5.83 27.64
C GLU A 457 3.19 -5.88 28.98
N GLU A 458 4.01 -4.87 29.26
CA GLU A 458 4.77 -4.80 30.52
C GLU A 458 3.84 -4.66 31.73
N LEU A 459 2.79 -3.85 31.61
CA LEU A 459 1.77 -3.66 32.63
C LEU A 459 0.96 -4.93 32.87
N ASP A 460 0.57 -5.66 31.82
CA ASP A 460 -0.18 -6.92 31.97
C ASP A 460 0.59 -7.93 32.85
N ARG A 461 1.89 -8.08 32.59
CA ARG A 461 2.78 -8.94 33.38
C ARG A 461 2.92 -8.45 34.83
N GLU A 462 3.21 -7.16 35.02
CA GLU A 462 3.43 -6.59 36.36
C GLU A 462 2.17 -6.64 37.23
N LEU A 463 1.01 -6.29 36.66
CA LEU A 463 -0.26 -6.32 37.38
C LEU A 463 -0.59 -7.75 37.81
N SER A 464 -0.37 -8.73 36.92
CA SER A 464 -0.55 -10.15 37.23
C SER A 464 0.35 -10.61 38.39
N GLU A 465 1.64 -10.23 38.39
CA GLU A 465 2.58 -10.53 39.49
C GLU A 465 2.16 -9.91 40.83
N LYS A 466 1.54 -8.72 40.79
CA LYS A 466 1.02 -8.02 41.98
C LYS A 466 -0.38 -8.46 42.39
N GLY A 467 -1.03 -9.35 41.63
CA GLY A 467 -2.43 -9.74 41.85
C GLY A 467 -3.42 -8.60 41.63
N LEU A 468 -3.04 -7.61 40.82
CA LEU A 468 -3.88 -6.49 40.38
C LEU A 468 -4.45 -6.79 38.99
N THR A 469 -5.49 -6.05 38.61
CA THR A 469 -6.14 -6.21 37.30
C THR A 469 -6.40 -4.85 36.67
N ASP A 470 -6.35 -4.77 35.35
CA ASP A 470 -6.87 -3.63 34.59
C ASP A 470 -7.62 -4.15 33.36
N SER A 471 -8.91 -3.85 33.29
CA SER A 471 -9.79 -4.36 32.24
C SER A 471 -9.42 -3.86 30.85
N PHE A 472 -8.85 -2.66 30.75
CA PHE A 472 -8.42 -2.11 29.46
C PHE A 472 -7.10 -2.70 29.01
N VAL A 473 -6.15 -2.94 29.92
CA VAL A 473 -4.90 -3.65 29.59
C VAL A 473 -5.22 -5.03 29.03
N ALA A 474 -6.10 -5.79 29.71
CA ALA A 474 -6.51 -7.11 29.24
C ALA A 474 -7.20 -7.06 27.87
N ALA A 475 -8.12 -6.11 27.67
CA ALA A 475 -8.79 -5.93 26.38
C ALA A 475 -7.81 -5.50 25.27
N TYR A 476 -6.87 -4.59 25.57
CA TYR A 476 -5.85 -4.17 24.62
C TYR A 476 -4.96 -5.33 24.21
N ARG A 477 -4.51 -6.16 25.16
CA ARG A 477 -3.69 -7.34 24.88
C ARG A 477 -4.39 -8.35 24.00
N ALA A 478 -5.70 -8.55 24.21
CA ALA A 478 -6.48 -9.49 23.44
C ALA A 478 -6.88 -8.97 22.05
N LEU A 479 -7.13 -7.67 21.91
CA LEU A 479 -7.63 -7.06 20.68
C LEU A 479 -6.53 -6.54 19.76
N ILE A 480 -5.45 -5.99 20.32
CA ILE A 480 -4.38 -5.33 19.56
C ILE A 480 -3.03 -6.01 19.82
N GLY A 481 -2.68 -6.23 21.09
CA GLY A 481 -1.37 -6.77 21.45
C GLY A 481 -0.22 -5.98 20.84
N GLN A 482 0.67 -6.68 20.14
CA GLN A 482 1.74 -6.10 19.31
C GLN A 482 1.48 -6.30 17.80
N GLU A 483 0.28 -6.73 17.42
CA GLU A 483 -0.06 -7.00 16.02
C GLU A 483 -0.05 -5.72 15.19
N LEU A 484 0.43 -5.86 13.96
CA LEU A 484 0.52 -4.76 13.00
C LEU A 484 -0.41 -4.95 11.81
N ASP A 485 -1.12 -6.08 11.72
CA ASP A 485 -2.00 -6.46 10.61
C ASP A 485 -3.50 -6.41 10.98
N GLY A 486 -3.81 -6.40 12.28
CA GLY A 486 -5.16 -6.35 12.80
C GLY A 486 -5.87 -7.70 12.81
N GLN A 487 -5.14 -8.81 12.87
CA GLN A 487 -5.72 -10.16 12.91
C GLN A 487 -6.71 -10.33 14.07
N SER A 488 -6.32 -9.98 15.29
CA SER A 488 -7.15 -10.04 16.50
C SER A 488 -8.30 -9.02 16.50
N LEU A 489 -8.22 -7.98 15.67
CA LEU A 489 -9.33 -7.04 15.44
C LEU A 489 -10.33 -7.55 14.39
N GLY A 490 -10.02 -8.68 13.72
CA GLY A 490 -10.78 -9.16 12.56
C GLY A 490 -10.64 -8.25 11.32
N LEU A 491 -9.52 -7.52 11.23
CA LEU A 491 -9.22 -6.54 10.18
C LEU A 491 -8.06 -6.98 9.25
N ALA A 492 -7.41 -8.10 9.51
CA ALA A 492 -6.37 -8.63 8.62
C ALA A 492 -6.96 -8.95 7.23
N HIS A 493 -6.31 -8.44 6.19
CA HIS A 493 -6.68 -8.62 4.78
C HIS A 493 -5.46 -8.35 3.91
N SER A 494 -5.39 -8.96 2.73
CA SER A 494 -4.28 -8.79 1.79
C SER A 494 -4.78 -8.87 0.35
N ASP A 495 -4.18 -8.08 -0.54
CA ASP A 495 -4.33 -8.16 -2.00
C ASP A 495 -3.08 -7.64 -2.73
N GLU A 496 -3.18 -7.38 -4.04
CA GLU A 496 -2.07 -6.87 -4.86
C GLU A 496 -1.50 -5.51 -4.41
N THR A 497 -2.22 -4.79 -3.56
CA THR A 497 -1.80 -3.51 -2.97
C THR A 497 -1.11 -3.68 -1.62
N GLY A 498 -1.00 -4.92 -1.12
CA GLY A 498 -0.32 -5.33 0.11
C GLY A 498 -1.28 -5.52 1.29
N ASP A 499 -0.74 -5.70 2.50
CA ASP A 499 -1.52 -6.10 3.68
C ASP A 499 -2.20 -4.94 4.42
N THR A 500 -3.25 -5.21 5.18
CA THR A 500 -3.74 -4.27 6.21
C THR A 500 -2.59 -3.92 7.15
N THR A 501 -2.45 -2.64 7.51
CA THR A 501 -1.59 -2.20 8.62
C THR A 501 -2.40 -1.53 9.72
N VAL A 502 -2.02 -1.76 10.97
CA VAL A 502 -2.67 -1.23 12.17
C VAL A 502 -1.64 -0.51 13.05
N ASN A 503 -1.98 0.69 13.48
CA ASN A 503 -1.19 1.48 14.42
C ASN A 503 -2.08 2.01 15.56
N ALA A 504 -1.79 1.61 16.81
CA ALA A 504 -2.33 2.29 17.98
C ALA A 504 -1.60 3.62 18.20
N GLY A 505 -2.19 4.71 17.71
CA GLY A 505 -1.50 6.00 17.58
C GLY A 505 -1.75 6.99 18.71
N LEU A 506 -2.86 6.88 19.43
CA LEU A 506 -3.19 7.76 20.57
C LEU A 506 -3.83 6.96 21.70
N LEU A 507 -3.36 7.14 22.93
CA LEU A 507 -3.95 6.59 24.15
C LEU A 507 -4.35 7.72 25.10
N HIS A 508 -5.56 7.62 25.65
CA HIS A 508 -6.01 8.40 26.79
C HIS A 508 -6.76 7.50 27.77
N ILE A 509 -6.34 7.50 29.04
CA ILE A 509 -7.03 6.83 30.15
C ILE A 509 -7.23 7.83 31.28
N ASP A 510 -8.45 7.93 31.78
CA ASP A 510 -8.78 8.68 33.00
C ASP A 510 -9.62 7.82 33.98
N GLU A 511 -10.32 8.46 34.93
CA GLU A 511 -11.17 7.76 35.91
C GLU A 511 -12.50 7.24 35.32
N ILE A 512 -12.89 7.69 34.12
CA ILE A 512 -14.19 7.46 33.51
C ILE A 512 -14.07 6.51 32.32
N GLU A 513 -13.12 6.75 31.42
CA GLU A 513 -12.94 6.03 30.15
C GLU A 513 -11.46 5.74 29.86
N ALA A 514 -11.19 4.56 29.31
CA ALA A 514 -9.97 4.26 28.58
C ALA A 514 -10.29 4.26 27.08
N ARG A 515 -9.49 4.98 26.30
CA ARG A 515 -9.69 5.17 24.86
C ARG A 515 -8.36 5.06 24.12
N VAL A 516 -8.31 4.20 23.11
CA VAL A 516 -7.22 4.17 22.13
C VAL A 516 -7.77 4.49 20.74
N MET A 517 -7.07 5.33 20.00
CA MET A 517 -7.33 5.54 18.58
C MET A 517 -6.33 4.74 17.74
N ILE A 518 -6.86 3.87 16.90
CA ILE A 518 -6.08 3.10 15.94
C ILE A 518 -6.24 3.70 14.54
N ASN A 519 -5.13 3.82 13.81
CA ASN A 519 -5.12 4.12 12.39
C ASN A 519 -4.90 2.81 11.63
N ILE A 520 -5.73 2.56 10.62
CA ILE A 520 -5.56 1.42 9.74
C ILE A 520 -5.33 1.87 8.31
N ARG A 521 -4.45 1.19 7.60
CA ARG A 521 -4.34 1.25 6.14
C ARG A 521 -4.84 -0.07 5.60
N TYR A 522 -5.88 -0.04 4.78
CA TYR A 522 -6.55 -1.25 4.32
C TYR A 522 -6.46 -1.41 2.80
N PRO A 523 -6.30 -2.64 2.28
CA PRO A 523 -6.10 -2.89 0.85
C PRO A 523 -7.33 -2.53 0.01
N VAL A 524 -7.18 -2.42 -1.30
CA VAL A 524 -8.26 -1.97 -2.21
C VAL A 524 -9.50 -2.87 -2.14
N SER A 525 -9.29 -4.19 -2.03
CA SER A 525 -10.36 -5.19 -1.98
C SER A 525 -10.98 -5.39 -0.58
N PHE A 526 -10.59 -4.58 0.41
CA PHE A 526 -11.10 -4.69 1.78
C PHE A 526 -12.59 -4.36 1.88
N ASP A 527 -13.38 -5.29 2.42
CA ASP A 527 -14.79 -5.06 2.70
C ASP A 527 -14.99 -4.36 4.05
N VAL A 528 -15.11 -3.03 4.01
CA VAL A 528 -15.27 -2.18 5.19
C VAL A 528 -16.55 -2.50 5.98
N ASP A 529 -17.64 -2.86 5.32
CA ASP A 529 -18.92 -3.07 6.01
C ASP A 529 -18.92 -4.41 6.75
N THR A 530 -18.42 -5.47 6.12
CA THR A 530 -18.18 -6.75 6.79
C THR A 530 -17.18 -6.59 7.95
N ALA A 531 -16.10 -5.81 7.76
CA ALA A 531 -15.11 -5.54 8.80
C ALA A 531 -15.69 -4.78 10.01
N LYS A 532 -16.58 -3.80 9.78
CA LYS A 532 -17.29 -3.08 10.86
C LYS A 532 -18.09 -4.03 11.75
N GLU A 533 -18.77 -5.00 11.15
CA GLU A 533 -19.58 -5.99 11.89
C GLU A 533 -18.70 -6.95 12.69
N ARG A 534 -17.65 -7.50 12.06
CA ARG A 534 -16.68 -8.38 12.73
C ARG A 534 -16.02 -7.70 13.93
N LEU A 535 -15.46 -6.51 13.72
CA LEU A 535 -14.81 -5.75 14.79
C LEU A 535 -15.77 -5.44 15.94
N ARG A 536 -17.02 -5.06 15.63
CA ARG A 536 -18.03 -4.80 16.66
C ARG A 536 -18.29 -6.04 17.51
N ASN A 537 -18.42 -7.22 16.89
CA ASN A 537 -18.68 -8.47 17.61
C ASN A 537 -17.49 -8.86 18.50
N ILE A 538 -16.27 -8.78 17.96
CA ILE A 538 -15.03 -9.09 18.67
C ILE A 538 -14.84 -8.11 19.86
N ALA A 539 -14.96 -6.81 19.63
CA ALA A 539 -14.77 -5.79 20.68
C ALA A 539 -15.83 -5.89 21.80
N ASN A 540 -17.09 -6.21 21.45
CA ASN A 540 -18.16 -6.38 22.43
C ASN A 540 -17.89 -7.54 23.41
N ALA A 541 -17.17 -8.59 23.00
CA ALA A 541 -16.79 -9.69 23.90
C ALA A 541 -15.91 -9.22 25.08
N TYR A 542 -15.23 -8.08 24.92
CA TYR A 542 -14.39 -7.45 25.93
C TYR A 542 -15.01 -6.20 26.58
N ASP A 543 -16.32 -5.95 26.37
CA ASP A 543 -17.01 -4.73 26.82
C ASP A 543 -16.36 -3.44 26.25
N VAL A 544 -15.76 -3.54 25.07
CA VAL A 544 -15.13 -2.44 24.35
C VAL A 544 -16.06 -1.95 23.24
N LYS A 545 -16.35 -0.65 23.23
CA LYS A 545 -17.05 0.02 22.13
C LYS A 545 -16.05 0.38 21.03
N ALA A 546 -16.28 -0.15 19.83
CA ALA A 546 -15.57 0.25 18.60
C ALA A 546 -16.38 1.28 17.79
N GLU A 547 -15.73 2.38 17.40
CA GLU A 547 -16.33 3.48 16.64
C GLU A 547 -15.43 3.88 15.47
N TRP A 548 -15.94 3.84 14.25
CA TRP A 548 -15.22 4.32 13.06
C TRP A 548 -15.34 5.83 12.98
N VAL A 549 -14.25 6.52 13.31
CA VAL A 549 -14.18 7.98 13.44
C VAL A 549 -14.03 8.64 12.07
N SER A 550 -13.19 8.06 11.22
CA SER A 550 -13.00 8.51 9.84
C SER A 550 -12.75 7.33 8.92
N LEU A 551 -13.14 7.50 7.66
CA LEU A 551 -12.98 6.51 6.60
C LEU A 551 -12.68 7.26 5.30
N VAL A 552 -11.58 6.90 4.67
CA VAL A 552 -11.14 7.36 3.36
C VAL A 552 -11.05 6.13 2.47
N GLU A 553 -11.82 6.12 1.38
CA GLU A 553 -11.83 5.03 0.40
C GLU A 553 -10.48 4.90 -0.31
N PRO A 554 -10.06 3.69 -0.69
CA PRO A 554 -8.84 3.48 -1.46
C PRO A 554 -8.90 4.18 -2.83
N LEU A 555 -7.74 4.50 -3.37
CA LEU A 555 -7.58 4.86 -4.78
C LEU A 555 -7.03 3.64 -5.52
N HIS A 556 -7.64 3.28 -6.64
CA HIS A 556 -7.16 2.19 -7.49
C HIS A 556 -7.42 2.50 -8.96
N LEU A 557 -6.38 2.35 -9.76
CA LEU A 557 -6.42 2.43 -11.20
C LEU A 557 -5.78 1.15 -11.75
N PRO A 558 -6.42 0.44 -12.71
CA PRO A 558 -5.85 -0.79 -13.26
C PRO A 558 -4.43 -0.55 -13.82
N LYS A 559 -3.49 -1.46 -13.54
CA LYS A 559 -2.10 -1.36 -14.02
C LYS A 559 -2.01 -1.33 -15.55
N ASP A 560 -2.95 -1.98 -16.23
CA ASP A 560 -3.09 -2.04 -17.69
C ASP A 560 -3.96 -0.91 -18.26
N SER A 561 -4.46 0.01 -17.41
CA SER A 561 -5.16 1.20 -17.90
C SER A 561 -4.23 2.06 -18.73
N HIS A 562 -4.78 2.73 -19.75
CA HIS A 562 -4.02 3.60 -20.64
C HIS A 562 -3.17 4.63 -19.86
N LEU A 563 -3.74 5.22 -18.80
CA LEU A 563 -3.03 6.15 -17.93
C LEU A 563 -1.78 5.52 -17.29
N ILE A 564 -1.94 4.43 -16.55
CA ILE A 564 -0.82 3.82 -15.82
C ILE A 564 0.22 3.27 -16.80
N SER A 565 -0.20 2.54 -17.85
CA SER A 565 0.74 2.00 -18.84
C SER A 565 1.55 3.11 -19.52
N THR A 566 0.91 4.23 -19.89
CA THR A 566 1.60 5.34 -20.55
C THR A 566 2.60 6.02 -19.62
N LEU A 567 2.25 6.26 -18.35
CA LEU A 567 3.18 6.87 -17.40
C LEU A 567 4.37 5.95 -17.09
N MET A 568 4.12 4.64 -17.01
CA MET A 568 5.19 3.65 -16.83
C MET A 568 6.12 3.58 -18.04
N ASP A 569 5.59 3.58 -19.26
CA ASP A 569 6.40 3.63 -20.48
C ASP A 569 7.28 4.88 -20.50
N VAL A 570 6.70 6.04 -20.21
CA VAL A 570 7.44 7.31 -20.16
C VAL A 570 8.54 7.27 -19.11
N TYR A 571 8.24 6.80 -17.90
CA TYR A 571 9.23 6.69 -16.83
C TYR A 571 10.37 5.74 -17.20
N ASN A 572 10.04 4.53 -17.67
CA ASN A 572 11.03 3.50 -17.99
C ASN A 572 11.91 3.92 -19.18
N GLU A 573 11.34 4.55 -20.21
CA GLU A 573 12.12 5.12 -21.33
C GLU A 573 13.01 6.30 -20.89
N ALA A 574 12.46 7.20 -20.07
CA ALA A 574 13.20 8.37 -19.59
C ALA A 574 14.32 7.98 -18.63
N THR A 575 14.14 6.98 -17.78
CA THR A 575 15.15 6.56 -16.79
C THR A 575 16.07 5.45 -17.30
N GLY A 576 15.66 4.70 -18.31
CA GLY A 576 16.37 3.49 -18.75
C GLY A 576 16.15 2.28 -17.82
N LEU A 577 15.22 2.39 -16.86
CA LEU A 577 14.90 1.35 -15.90
C LEU A 577 13.74 0.47 -16.39
N SER A 578 13.52 -0.63 -15.67
CA SER A 578 12.35 -1.51 -15.84
C SER A 578 11.52 -1.52 -14.57
N GLY A 579 11.10 -0.34 -14.12
CA GLY A 579 10.28 -0.17 -12.92
C GLY A 579 8.85 -0.68 -13.10
N GLU A 580 8.19 -0.98 -11.98
CA GLU A 580 6.78 -1.37 -11.92
C GLU A 580 5.95 -0.30 -11.18
N ALA A 581 4.67 -0.19 -11.53
CA ALA A 581 3.76 0.74 -10.86
C ALA A 581 3.57 0.37 -9.38
N LEU A 582 3.57 1.36 -8.50
CA LEU A 582 3.58 1.18 -7.05
C LEU A 582 2.18 1.20 -6.44
N ALA A 583 2.00 0.40 -5.39
CA ALA A 583 0.90 0.55 -4.44
C ALA A 583 1.46 1.07 -3.11
N ILE A 584 0.84 2.10 -2.54
CA ILE A 584 1.32 2.70 -1.28
C ILE A 584 0.24 2.71 -0.19
N GLY A 585 0.67 2.77 1.06
CA GLY A 585 -0.24 2.96 2.21
C GLY A 585 -0.60 4.43 2.52
N GLY A 586 0.11 5.37 1.90
CA GLY A 586 -0.11 6.81 2.03
C GLY A 586 -1.25 7.30 1.13
N GLY A 587 -1.70 8.54 1.37
CA GLY A 587 -2.58 9.24 0.45
C GLY A 587 -1.80 10.34 -0.25
N THR A 588 -2.02 10.56 -1.54
CA THR A 588 -1.50 11.73 -2.26
C THR A 588 -2.65 12.61 -2.74
N TYR A 589 -2.31 13.74 -3.36
CA TYR A 589 -3.31 14.60 -3.99
C TYR A 589 -4.06 13.94 -5.16
N ALA A 590 -3.65 12.75 -5.62
CA ALA A 590 -4.35 11.96 -6.63
C ALA A 590 -5.81 11.67 -6.22
N ARG A 591 -6.09 11.50 -4.93
CA ARG A 591 -7.46 11.26 -4.40
C ARG A 591 -8.40 12.45 -4.59
N SER A 592 -7.87 13.61 -4.93
CA SER A 592 -8.64 14.83 -5.03
C SER A 592 -9.52 14.87 -6.30
N LEU A 593 -9.17 14.13 -7.35
CA LEU A 593 -9.91 14.05 -8.61
C LEU A 593 -9.94 12.61 -9.14
N PRO A 594 -11.01 12.19 -9.85
CA PRO A 594 -11.02 10.88 -10.51
C PRO A 594 -10.00 10.84 -11.66
N ASN A 595 -9.58 9.63 -12.04
CA ASN A 595 -8.63 9.39 -13.14
C ASN A 595 -7.26 10.08 -12.96
N VAL A 596 -6.83 10.27 -11.71
CA VAL A 596 -5.54 10.84 -11.36
C VAL A 596 -4.76 9.85 -10.51
N CYS A 597 -3.45 9.69 -10.78
CA CYS A 597 -2.54 8.85 -10.01
C CYS A 597 -1.35 9.67 -9.47
N GLY A 598 -0.59 9.14 -8.50
CA GLY A 598 0.70 9.72 -8.12
C GLY A 598 1.75 9.47 -9.20
N PHE A 599 2.58 10.47 -9.53
CA PHE A 599 3.68 10.31 -10.48
C PHE A 599 4.77 11.36 -10.24
N GLY A 600 5.78 11.01 -9.45
CA GLY A 600 6.88 11.93 -9.12
C GLY A 600 6.49 13.02 -8.14
N PRO A 601 7.43 13.88 -7.72
CA PRO A 601 8.70 14.15 -8.38
C PRO A 601 9.88 13.37 -7.81
N SER A 602 9.72 12.74 -6.65
CA SER A 602 10.83 12.15 -5.90
C SER A 602 11.25 10.83 -6.56
N PHE A 603 12.54 10.67 -6.86
CA PHE A 603 13.04 9.44 -7.44
C PHE A 603 13.29 8.38 -6.35
N PRO A 604 13.30 7.09 -6.69
CA PRO A 604 13.67 6.03 -5.76
C PRO A 604 15.00 6.32 -5.07
N GLY A 605 15.04 6.21 -3.74
CA GLY A 605 16.21 6.50 -2.92
C GLY A 605 16.48 7.98 -2.66
N ASP A 606 15.60 8.90 -3.07
CA ASP A 606 15.63 10.27 -2.58
C ASP A 606 15.19 10.31 -1.10
N PRO A 607 15.79 11.19 -0.28
CA PRO A 607 15.42 11.30 1.11
C PRO A 607 14.02 11.88 1.28
N ASP A 608 13.26 11.33 2.23
CA ASP A 608 11.99 11.88 2.65
C ASP A 608 12.23 13.17 3.46
N VAL A 609 11.98 14.31 2.83
CA VAL A 609 12.20 15.67 3.36
C VAL A 609 10.96 16.59 3.39
N PRO A 610 9.81 16.28 2.74
CA PRO A 610 8.57 17.02 2.97
C PRO A 610 8.25 17.21 4.45
N HIS A 611 7.59 18.33 4.74
CA HIS A 611 7.11 18.76 6.07
C HIS A 611 8.20 18.99 7.13
N GLN A 612 9.44 18.58 6.89
CA GLN A 612 10.58 18.77 7.80
C GLN A 612 11.19 20.17 7.68
N ALA A 613 12.00 20.55 8.68
CA ALA A 613 12.81 21.76 8.61
C ALA A 613 13.98 21.57 7.64
N ASN A 614 14.34 22.63 6.92
CA ASN A 614 15.35 22.58 5.86
C ASN A 614 14.96 21.65 4.70
N GLU A 615 13.65 21.57 4.41
CA GLU A 615 13.11 20.96 3.19
C GLU A 615 13.89 21.46 1.97
N TRP A 616 14.31 20.52 1.12
CA TRP A 616 15.16 20.81 -0.01
C TRP A 616 14.86 19.93 -1.21
N MET A 617 15.33 20.35 -2.38
CA MET A 617 15.29 19.55 -3.59
C MET A 617 16.50 19.83 -4.49
N SER A 618 16.88 18.86 -5.32
CA SER A 618 17.85 19.06 -6.40
C SER A 618 17.16 19.79 -7.56
N VAL A 619 17.80 20.83 -8.10
CA VAL A 619 17.30 21.55 -9.28
C VAL A 619 17.29 20.62 -10.48
N ASP A 620 18.34 19.82 -10.65
CA ASP A 620 18.39 18.82 -11.72
C ASP A 620 17.26 17.79 -11.59
N SER A 621 16.91 17.36 -10.37
CA SER A 621 15.78 16.44 -10.17
C SER A 621 14.43 17.08 -10.53
N LEU A 622 14.21 18.35 -10.19
CA LEU A 622 13.02 19.11 -10.61
C LEU A 622 12.92 19.23 -12.13
N LEU A 623 14.02 19.56 -12.80
CA LEU A 623 14.05 19.73 -14.26
C LEU A 623 13.99 18.38 -15.00
N ALA A 624 14.56 17.32 -14.45
CA ALA A 624 14.38 15.96 -14.96
C ALA A 624 12.91 15.53 -14.85
N GLY A 625 12.25 15.85 -13.73
CA GLY A 625 10.81 15.73 -13.57
C GLY A 625 10.04 16.48 -14.67
N ALA A 626 10.43 17.73 -14.97
CA ALA A 626 9.82 18.50 -16.07
C ALA A 626 9.93 17.78 -17.43
N ALA A 627 11.07 17.13 -17.73
CA ALA A 627 11.24 16.35 -18.96
C ALA A 627 10.31 15.14 -19.01
N ILE A 628 10.20 14.40 -17.90
CA ILE A 628 9.30 13.27 -17.75
C ILE A 628 7.83 13.72 -17.88
N TYR A 629 7.43 14.80 -17.20
CA TYR A 629 6.08 15.35 -17.28
C TYR A 629 5.74 15.86 -18.66
N ARG A 630 6.69 16.46 -19.38
CA ARG A 630 6.49 16.93 -20.76
C ARG A 630 6.08 15.77 -21.65
N GLU A 631 6.81 14.66 -21.56
CA GLU A 631 6.55 13.47 -22.36
C GLU A 631 5.26 12.74 -21.93
N ALA A 632 4.99 12.66 -20.63
CA ALA A 632 3.74 12.12 -20.09
C ALA A 632 2.51 12.89 -20.62
N LEU A 633 2.53 14.22 -20.47
CA LEU A 633 1.44 15.08 -20.95
C LEU A 633 1.30 15.03 -22.47
N ARG A 634 2.40 14.91 -23.22
CA ARG A 634 2.38 14.72 -24.67
C ARG A 634 1.60 13.47 -25.06
N ARG A 635 1.95 12.31 -24.49
CA ARG A 635 1.34 11.03 -24.84
C ARG A 635 -0.10 10.90 -24.37
N LEU A 636 -0.46 11.48 -23.23
CA LEU A 636 -1.84 11.46 -22.73
C LEU A 636 -2.77 12.39 -23.54
N ALA A 637 -2.22 13.46 -24.11
CA ALA A 637 -2.98 14.44 -24.88
C ALA A 637 -3.13 14.10 -26.38
N ASP A 638 -2.34 13.15 -26.88
CA ASP A 638 -2.49 12.56 -28.22
C ASP A 638 -3.78 11.71 -28.32
#